data_AF-A7HL23-F1
#
_entry.id   AF-A7HL23-F1
#
_cell.length_a   1.000
_cell.length_b   1.000
_cell.length_c   1.000
_cell.angle_alpha   90.00
_cell.angle_beta   90.00
_cell.angle_gamma   90.00
#
_symmetry.space_group_name_H-M   'P 1'
#
loop_
_entity.id
_entity.type
_entity.pdbx_description
1 polymer ?
#
loop_
_entity_poly.entity_id
_entity_poly.type
_entity_poly.pdbx_seq_one_letter_code
_entity_poly.pdbx_strand_id
1 'polypeptide(L)'
;MVKKSLSFTLIIFLVLAISNIFANNLYVIIDKNLPSYYENIDISKELSNIFSDVPEKTVRIVHVVGIQKETYSYKVNEFVPDREGTYVYHKGSYYYTSSKAMYKYDSNKKIYVPDPYGLYVYLSDYPWARKEEEKYIISSFYRRYEKYITETSYYIALYITDIDVEKIFVKSVTPIITSGDSFSEALKSTGRLYRENPNNYSPYKVDVAVIFDEKFDKTQRMYILKELQKDTRYNIYDRLYLNELFKTIAFEDLFGKGVFLQFKPPKYMITFENYVERTEKVRSERYYFFENDVNGGYIKKSAIGYYTDVPVRVEIGRYYSYDSKNKTYVLDMEKGNYVRYYGGPWEKETYTSAYGFYDYILTTVDILEMYTGFLLKVFDTERGTLIGSYSISKNYSTALKEPKDRFGSESASSEYLSKIWSYSNNARYVASYIQKLFPLISMVSSVSDGMVTLSSGENIGIKQGYVFQIIDNGYTSGYVKIDKVFENKSSATALYLIPYEKIYPNTLALETKNYPQITGITFQLFLKDNGFGMASGFTNFDIYGNYYWGILFGAGIEITYEVLEDFYPYMYLEYYNPIFSNLSLFGRFGGKYIELEDIWEIFAESGVRFTSYLRDSIFSPGGTGVYTDVGFGVYFRNEIKIKPAVSFGIEMRF
;
A
#
# COMPACT_ATOMS: atom_id res chain seq x y z
N MET A 1 -66.33 -34.51 -32.17
CA MET A 1 -65.61 -33.21 -32.14
C MET A 1 -64.85 -32.92 -30.84
N VAL A 2 -64.79 -33.83 -29.86
CA VAL A 2 -64.23 -33.55 -28.50
C VAL A 2 -62.82 -34.13 -28.25
N LYS A 3 -62.26 -34.93 -29.19
CA LYS A 3 -60.93 -35.55 -29.01
C LYS A 3 -59.72 -34.68 -29.40
N LYS A 4 -59.92 -33.55 -30.09
CA LYS A 4 -58.81 -32.66 -30.49
C LYS A 4 -58.49 -31.56 -29.48
N SER A 5 -59.39 -31.23 -28.53
CA SER A 5 -59.08 -30.22 -27.51
C SER A 5 -58.17 -30.76 -26.42
N LEU A 6 -58.38 -32.01 -25.95
CA LEU A 6 -57.65 -32.57 -24.82
C LEU A 6 -56.14 -32.69 -25.05
N SER A 7 -55.71 -33.06 -26.26
CA SER A 7 -54.28 -33.14 -26.61
C SER A 7 -53.62 -31.77 -26.75
N PHE A 8 -54.38 -30.74 -27.17
CA PHE A 8 -53.88 -29.38 -27.29
C PHE A 8 -53.76 -28.71 -25.93
N THR A 9 -54.69 -28.94 -25.00
CA THR A 9 -54.59 -28.46 -23.61
C THR A 9 -53.46 -29.14 -22.85
N LEU A 10 -53.19 -30.43 -23.09
CA LEU A 10 -52.11 -31.15 -22.43
C LEU A 10 -50.73 -30.68 -22.92
N ILE A 11 -50.58 -30.38 -24.21
CA ILE A 11 -49.36 -29.79 -24.78
C ILE A 11 -49.18 -28.36 -24.28
N ILE A 12 -50.24 -27.55 -24.21
CA ILE A 12 -50.17 -26.22 -23.62
C ILE A 12 -49.84 -26.28 -22.13
N PHE A 13 -50.38 -27.25 -21.37
CA PHE A 13 -50.01 -27.48 -19.97
C PHE A 13 -48.57 -27.98 -19.81
N LEU A 14 -48.06 -28.81 -20.73
CA LEU A 14 -46.66 -29.24 -20.72
C LEU A 14 -45.71 -28.09 -21.09
N VAL A 15 -46.07 -27.28 -22.10
CA VAL A 15 -45.32 -26.09 -22.50
C VAL A 15 -45.38 -25.03 -21.40
N LEU A 16 -46.53 -24.88 -20.72
CA LEU A 16 -46.69 -24.01 -19.55
C LEU A 16 -45.98 -24.56 -18.30
N ALA A 17 -45.89 -25.88 -18.12
CA ALA A 17 -45.15 -26.50 -17.03
C ALA A 17 -43.64 -26.39 -17.25
N ILE A 18 -43.17 -26.58 -18.48
CA ILE A 18 -41.78 -26.34 -18.87
C ILE A 18 -41.47 -24.84 -18.75
N SER A 19 -42.37 -23.93 -19.15
CA SER A 19 -42.17 -22.49 -18.97
C SER A 19 -42.26 -22.04 -17.50
N ASN A 20 -42.95 -22.77 -16.63
CA ASN A 20 -42.99 -22.50 -15.19
C ASN A 20 -41.75 -23.03 -14.44
N ILE A 21 -41.07 -24.06 -14.95
CA ILE A 21 -39.73 -24.45 -14.45
C ILE A 21 -38.71 -23.32 -14.71
N PHE A 22 -38.95 -22.49 -15.74
CA PHE A 22 -38.19 -21.27 -16.04
C PHE A 22 -38.74 -19.97 -15.40
N ALA A 23 -39.73 -20.05 -14.49
CA ALA A 23 -40.29 -18.84 -13.87
C ALA A 23 -39.36 -18.21 -12.81
N ASN A 24 -38.48 -19.01 -12.17
CA ASN A 24 -37.47 -18.50 -11.26
C ASN A 24 -36.07 -18.77 -11.81
N ASN A 25 -35.51 -17.78 -12.50
CA ASN A 25 -34.13 -17.78 -12.97
C ASN A 25 -33.09 -17.55 -11.84
N LEU A 26 -33.50 -17.60 -10.57
CA LEU A 26 -32.67 -17.36 -9.39
C LEU A 26 -32.88 -18.44 -8.34
N TYR A 27 -31.78 -19.06 -7.90
CA TYR A 27 -31.78 -20.06 -6.83
C TYR A 27 -30.82 -19.63 -5.72
N VAL A 28 -31.30 -19.61 -4.47
CA VAL A 28 -30.45 -19.38 -3.30
C VAL A 28 -30.24 -20.69 -2.56
N ILE A 29 -28.98 -21.03 -2.33
CA ILE A 29 -28.55 -22.23 -1.63
C ILE A 29 -27.75 -21.79 -0.42
N ILE A 30 -28.06 -22.39 0.72
CA ILE A 30 -27.34 -22.15 1.98
C ILE A 30 -26.67 -23.48 2.33
N ASP A 31 -25.36 -23.45 2.58
CA ASP A 31 -24.61 -24.65 3.01
C ASP A 31 -25.33 -25.26 4.24
N LYS A 32 -25.47 -26.58 4.27
CA LYS A 32 -26.25 -27.33 5.27
C LYS A 32 -25.87 -27.02 6.73
N ASN A 33 -24.65 -26.54 6.95
CA ASN A 33 -24.13 -26.20 8.27
C ASN A 33 -24.47 -24.77 8.72
N LEU A 34 -25.13 -23.98 7.86
CA LEU A 34 -25.52 -22.61 8.13
C LEU A 34 -27.02 -22.50 8.38
N PRO A 35 -27.47 -21.60 9.28
CA PRO A 35 -28.89 -21.41 9.54
C PRO A 35 -29.55 -20.67 8.37
N SER A 36 -30.82 -20.99 8.08
CA SER A 36 -31.62 -20.29 7.07
C SER A 36 -32.08 -18.88 7.52
N TYR A 37 -32.15 -18.67 8.84
CA TYR A 37 -32.46 -17.39 9.48
C TYR A 37 -31.29 -16.96 10.35
N TYR A 38 -30.90 -15.70 10.25
CA TYR A 38 -29.85 -15.12 11.09
C TYR A 38 -30.26 -13.74 11.59
N GLU A 39 -30.31 -13.56 12.91
CA GLU A 39 -30.76 -12.31 13.56
C GLU A 39 -32.09 -11.77 13.02
N ASN A 40 -33.09 -12.66 12.90
CA ASN A 40 -34.43 -12.39 12.36
C ASN A 40 -34.48 -12.02 10.87
N ILE A 41 -33.38 -12.22 10.13
CA ILE A 41 -33.33 -12.03 8.68
C ILE A 41 -33.40 -13.40 7.99
N ASP A 42 -34.36 -13.56 7.07
CA ASP A 42 -34.43 -14.68 6.14
C ASP A 42 -33.38 -14.48 5.04
N ILE A 43 -32.31 -15.28 5.08
CA ILE A 43 -31.16 -15.12 4.18
C ILE A 43 -31.58 -15.35 2.73
N SER A 44 -32.39 -16.38 2.48
CA SER A 44 -32.83 -16.73 1.13
C SER A 44 -33.68 -15.62 0.51
N LYS A 45 -34.60 -15.05 1.30
CA LYS A 45 -35.45 -13.94 0.84
C LYS A 45 -34.64 -12.69 0.54
N GLU A 46 -33.72 -12.30 1.42
CA GLU A 46 -32.95 -11.07 1.24
C GLU A 46 -31.98 -11.17 0.06
N LEU A 47 -31.28 -12.30 -0.09
CA LEU A 47 -30.42 -12.55 -1.25
C LEU A 47 -31.21 -12.61 -2.56
N SER A 48 -32.42 -13.17 -2.53
CA SER A 48 -33.30 -13.19 -3.71
C SER A 48 -33.65 -11.77 -4.18
N ASN A 49 -33.89 -10.86 -3.23
CA ASN A 49 -34.15 -9.45 -3.55
C ASN A 49 -32.89 -8.77 -4.14
N ILE A 50 -31.73 -8.98 -3.51
CA ILE A 50 -30.46 -8.36 -3.90
C ILE A 50 -30.04 -8.77 -5.32
N PHE A 51 -30.23 -10.04 -5.69
CA PHE A 51 -29.77 -10.63 -6.96
C PHE A 51 -30.87 -10.89 -7.97
N SER A 52 -32.02 -10.22 -7.80
CA SER A 52 -33.21 -10.34 -8.67
C SER A 52 -33.00 -9.87 -10.11
N ASP A 53 -31.92 -9.13 -10.36
CA ASP A 53 -31.50 -8.61 -11.67
C ASP A 53 -30.84 -9.71 -12.55
N VAL A 54 -31.55 -10.82 -12.78
CA VAL A 54 -31.05 -11.93 -13.60
C VAL A 54 -31.26 -11.63 -15.10
N PRO A 55 -30.22 -11.68 -15.95
CA PRO A 55 -30.37 -11.50 -17.39
C PRO A 55 -31.28 -12.55 -18.03
N GLU A 56 -31.93 -12.21 -19.15
CA GLU A 56 -32.70 -13.17 -19.94
C GLU A 56 -31.85 -14.41 -20.28
N LYS A 57 -32.50 -15.59 -20.29
CA LYS A 57 -31.88 -16.89 -20.64
C LYS A 57 -30.71 -17.30 -19.76
N THR A 58 -30.63 -16.74 -18.55
CA THR A 58 -29.58 -17.05 -17.57
C THR A 58 -30.23 -17.59 -16.31
N VAL A 59 -29.68 -18.66 -15.74
CA VAL A 59 -30.00 -19.12 -14.38
C VAL A 59 -28.88 -18.68 -13.45
N ARG A 60 -29.23 -17.95 -12.39
CA ARG A 60 -28.30 -17.51 -11.35
C ARG A 60 -28.45 -18.36 -10.10
N ILE A 61 -27.34 -18.83 -9.57
CA ILE A 61 -27.27 -19.61 -8.33
C ILE A 61 -26.42 -18.83 -7.33
N VAL A 62 -27.01 -18.44 -6.20
CA VAL A 62 -26.35 -17.76 -5.08
C VAL A 62 -26.14 -18.79 -3.98
N HIS A 63 -24.90 -19.20 -3.75
CA HIS A 63 -24.55 -20.23 -2.77
C HIS A 63 -23.79 -19.61 -1.59
N VAL A 64 -24.43 -19.56 -0.43
CA VAL A 64 -23.83 -19.08 0.83
C VAL A 64 -23.01 -20.21 1.47
N VAL A 65 -21.71 -19.98 1.60
CA VAL A 65 -20.75 -20.99 2.09
C VAL A 65 -20.16 -20.66 3.45
N GLY A 66 -20.31 -19.41 3.93
CA GLY A 66 -19.86 -19.02 5.26
C GLY A 66 -20.54 -17.76 5.79
N ILE A 67 -20.87 -17.78 7.08
CA ILE A 67 -21.32 -16.62 7.85
C ILE A 67 -20.53 -16.62 9.16
N GLN A 68 -19.90 -15.51 9.49
CA GLN A 68 -19.18 -15.32 10.76
C GLN A 68 -19.64 -14.04 11.42
N LYS A 69 -19.82 -14.07 12.74
CA LYS A 69 -20.02 -12.89 13.59
C LYS A 69 -18.87 -12.82 14.57
N GLU A 70 -18.36 -11.62 14.78
CA GLU A 70 -17.37 -11.35 15.79
C GLU A 70 -17.72 -10.09 16.57
N THR A 71 -17.64 -10.15 17.89
CA THR A 71 -17.91 -9.04 18.79
C THR A 71 -16.71 -8.87 19.71
N TYR A 72 -16.20 -7.65 19.82
CA TYR A 72 -15.10 -7.32 20.70
C TYR A 72 -15.36 -5.99 21.41
N SER A 73 -14.78 -5.86 22.60
CA SER A 73 -14.91 -4.67 23.44
C SER A 73 -13.53 -4.15 23.83
N TYR A 74 -13.39 -2.84 23.78
CA TYR A 74 -12.14 -2.16 24.14
C TYR A 74 -12.42 -0.88 24.91
N LYS A 75 -11.48 -0.53 25.78
CA LYS A 75 -11.57 0.66 26.61
C LYS A 75 -11.10 1.89 25.85
N VAL A 76 -11.84 2.99 25.97
CA VAL A 76 -11.46 4.29 25.40
C VAL A 76 -11.53 5.34 26.51
N ASN A 77 -10.47 6.13 26.63
CA ASN A 77 -10.46 7.33 27.44
C ASN A 77 -10.79 8.54 26.56
N GLU A 78 -11.78 9.32 26.97
CA GLU A 78 -12.14 10.59 26.35
C GLU A 78 -11.89 11.75 27.31
N PHE A 79 -11.53 12.90 26.76
CA PHE A 79 -11.29 14.12 27.53
C PHE A 79 -12.25 15.19 27.05
N VAL A 80 -13.18 15.59 27.93
CA VAL A 80 -14.23 16.57 27.62
C VAL A 80 -13.93 17.87 28.36
N PRO A 81 -14.04 19.04 27.70
CA PRO A 81 -13.89 20.33 28.36
C PRO A 81 -14.80 20.45 29.57
N ASP A 82 -14.21 20.72 30.73
CA ASP A 82 -14.90 20.89 31.99
C ASP A 82 -14.08 21.80 32.89
N ARG A 83 -14.66 22.91 33.36
CA ARG A 83 -13.98 23.88 34.24
C ARG A 83 -13.51 23.27 35.57
N GLU A 84 -14.13 22.20 36.03
CA GLU A 84 -13.73 21.48 37.24
C GLU A 84 -12.75 20.34 36.97
N GLY A 85 -12.42 20.10 35.70
CA GLY A 85 -11.53 19.07 35.22
C GLY A 85 -10.13 19.14 35.82
N THR A 86 -9.45 18.00 35.84
CA THR A 86 -8.09 17.85 36.40
C THR A 86 -7.04 17.56 35.34
N TYR A 87 -7.40 17.71 34.06
CA TYR A 87 -6.49 17.53 32.93
C TYR A 87 -6.42 18.80 32.09
N VAL A 88 -5.27 19.02 31.45
CA VAL A 88 -5.02 20.12 30.52
C VAL A 88 -4.42 19.57 29.23
N TYR A 89 -4.73 20.21 28.10
CA TYR A 89 -4.19 19.81 26.81
C TYR A 89 -2.93 20.64 26.49
N HIS A 90 -1.82 19.97 26.23
CA HIS A 90 -0.55 20.61 25.90
C HIS A 90 0.25 19.72 24.94
N LYS A 91 1.05 20.29 24.03
CA LYS A 91 1.95 19.50 23.16
C LYS A 91 1.34 18.20 22.59
N GLY A 92 0.12 18.26 22.06
CA GLY A 92 -0.53 17.10 21.45
C GLY A 92 -1.20 16.08 22.40
N SER A 93 -1.10 16.25 23.73
CA SER A 93 -1.58 15.26 24.73
C SER A 93 -2.21 15.92 25.96
N TYR A 94 -2.78 15.10 26.87
CA TYR A 94 -3.44 15.56 28.10
C TYR A 94 -2.58 15.32 29.34
N TYR A 95 -2.47 16.27 30.24
CA TYR A 95 -1.65 16.16 31.44
C TYR A 95 -2.47 16.43 32.68
N TYR A 96 -2.23 15.67 33.74
CA TYR A 96 -2.83 15.97 35.02
C TYR A 96 -2.30 17.30 35.55
N THR A 97 -3.19 18.13 36.09
CA THR A 97 -2.82 19.31 36.87
C THR A 97 -3.62 19.35 38.16
N SER A 98 -2.93 19.66 39.26
CA SER A 98 -3.56 19.94 40.55
C SER A 98 -4.06 21.39 40.66
N SER A 99 -3.63 22.28 39.76
CA SER A 99 -4.08 23.68 39.74
C SER A 99 -5.39 23.81 38.99
N LYS A 100 -6.37 24.48 39.59
CA LYS A 100 -7.67 24.80 38.97
C LYS A 100 -7.83 26.28 38.62
N ALA A 101 -6.74 27.03 38.68
CA ALA A 101 -6.74 28.46 38.40
C ALA A 101 -6.38 28.74 36.94
N MET A 102 -7.11 29.68 36.34
CA MET A 102 -6.75 30.31 35.06
C MET A 102 -5.93 31.56 35.34
N TYR A 103 -5.03 31.91 34.42
CA TYR A 103 -4.10 33.02 34.53
C TYR A 103 -4.11 33.87 33.26
N LYS A 104 -3.82 35.16 33.43
CA LYS A 104 -3.55 36.11 32.36
C LYS A 104 -2.12 36.64 32.50
N TYR A 105 -1.45 36.82 31.37
CA TYR A 105 -0.13 37.45 31.35
C TYR A 105 -0.26 38.97 31.44
N ASP A 106 0.35 39.58 32.46
CA ASP A 106 0.49 41.03 32.61
C ASP A 106 1.82 41.45 31.96
N SER A 107 1.75 42.06 30.78
CA SER A 107 2.93 42.50 30.02
C SER A 107 3.70 43.64 30.69
N ASN A 108 3.04 44.44 31.54
CA ASN A 108 3.69 45.57 32.22
C ASN A 108 4.58 45.08 33.36
N LYS A 109 4.10 44.06 34.10
CA LYS A 109 4.83 43.46 35.22
C LYS A 109 5.63 42.22 34.83
N LYS A 110 5.42 41.70 33.62
CA LYS A 110 6.01 40.45 33.09
C LYS A 110 5.72 39.23 33.99
N ILE A 111 4.52 39.15 34.56
CA ILE A 111 4.09 38.05 35.45
C ILE A 111 2.74 37.48 35.02
N TYR A 112 2.46 36.25 35.44
CA TYR A 112 1.14 35.64 35.32
C TYR A 112 0.31 35.90 36.58
N VAL A 113 -0.88 36.47 36.40
CA VAL A 113 -1.81 36.77 37.50
C VAL A 113 -3.08 35.92 37.38
N PRO A 114 -3.64 35.40 38.48
CA PRO A 114 -4.91 34.67 38.44
C PRO A 114 -6.03 35.52 37.83
N ASP A 115 -6.74 34.96 36.86
CA ASP A 115 -7.87 35.59 36.18
C ASP A 115 -8.82 34.47 35.71
N PRO A 116 -10.09 34.41 36.19
CA PRO A 116 -11.07 33.41 35.75
C PRO A 116 -11.32 33.38 34.24
N TYR A 117 -11.03 34.48 33.53
CA TYR A 117 -11.14 34.61 32.08
C TYR A 117 -9.77 34.58 31.38
N GLY A 118 -8.71 34.24 32.12
CA GLY A 118 -7.37 34.04 31.59
C GLY A 118 -7.31 32.90 30.58
N LEU A 119 -6.24 32.87 29.79
CA LEU A 119 -5.99 31.83 28.77
C LEU A 119 -4.96 30.79 29.21
N TYR A 120 -4.25 31.04 30.31
CA TYR A 120 -3.14 30.21 30.76
C TYR A 120 -3.55 29.34 31.95
N VAL A 121 -3.05 28.12 32.01
CA VAL A 121 -3.12 27.22 33.17
C VAL A 121 -1.71 26.90 33.63
N TYR A 122 -1.52 26.82 34.94
CA TYR A 122 -0.26 26.40 35.53
C TYR A 122 -0.17 24.87 35.58
N LEU A 123 0.84 24.30 34.93
CA LEU A 123 1.14 22.87 34.91
C LEU A 123 2.30 22.57 35.87
N SER A 124 1.97 22.20 37.10
CA SER A 124 2.95 21.96 38.17
C SER A 124 3.90 20.81 37.85
N ASP A 125 3.39 19.73 37.26
CA ASP A 125 4.15 18.54 36.89
C ASP A 125 4.73 18.65 35.46
N TYR A 126 5.49 19.71 35.20
CA TYR A 126 6.26 19.91 33.98
C TYR A 126 7.76 20.04 34.30
N PRO A 127 8.43 18.96 34.75
CA PRO A 127 9.84 18.99 35.13
C PRO A 127 10.78 19.27 33.96
N TRP A 128 10.34 19.05 32.73
CA TRP A 128 11.11 19.42 31.54
C TRP A 128 11.06 20.92 31.20
N ALA A 129 10.22 21.72 31.87
CA ALA A 129 10.28 23.17 31.75
C ALA A 129 11.65 23.70 32.22
N ARG A 130 12.32 24.48 31.37
CA ARG A 130 13.63 25.09 31.69
C ARG A 130 13.46 26.32 32.58
N LYS A 131 12.31 26.98 32.48
CA LYS A 131 11.96 28.18 33.24
C LYS A 131 10.55 28.09 33.78
N GLU A 132 10.28 28.83 34.85
CA GLU A 132 8.98 28.78 35.54
C GLU A 132 7.84 29.29 34.66
N GLU A 133 8.13 30.24 33.76
CA GLU A 133 7.16 30.79 32.82
C GLU A 133 6.65 29.73 31.82
N GLU A 134 7.46 28.74 31.48
CA GLU A 134 7.09 27.65 30.55
C GLU A 134 6.02 26.71 31.14
N LYS A 135 5.83 26.74 32.46
CA LYS A 135 4.76 25.99 33.14
C LYS A 135 3.39 26.64 32.98
N TYR A 136 3.32 27.90 32.55
CA TYR A 136 2.07 28.57 32.22
C TYR A 136 1.72 28.32 30.75
N ILE A 137 0.83 27.37 30.52
CA ILE A 137 0.48 26.89 29.19
C ILE A 137 -0.90 27.40 28.75
N ILE A 138 -1.09 27.66 27.47
CA ILE A 138 -2.43 27.96 26.94
C ILE A 138 -3.22 26.66 26.87
N SER A 139 -4.27 26.53 27.68
CA SER A 139 -5.13 25.35 27.73
C SER A 139 -6.47 25.65 28.41
N SER A 140 -7.43 24.75 28.23
CA SER A 140 -8.63 24.62 29.07
C SER A 140 -8.47 23.44 30.06
N PHE A 141 -9.40 23.33 31.01
CA PHE A 141 -9.55 22.15 31.87
C PHE A 141 -10.43 21.08 31.21
N TYR A 142 -10.07 19.83 31.44
CA TYR A 142 -10.74 18.65 30.88
C TYR A 142 -10.97 17.62 31.99
N ARG A 143 -12.10 16.92 31.90
CA ARG A 143 -12.39 15.74 32.71
C ARG A 143 -12.20 14.49 31.86
N ARG A 144 -11.48 13.50 32.40
CA ARG A 144 -11.29 12.19 31.76
C ARG A 144 -12.49 11.30 32.04
N TYR A 145 -13.06 10.74 30.99
CA TYR A 145 -14.12 9.74 31.04
C TYR A 145 -13.60 8.43 30.46
N GLU A 146 -13.81 7.34 31.19
CA GLU A 146 -13.55 6.00 30.70
C GLU A 146 -14.87 5.42 30.17
N LYS A 147 -14.85 4.88 28.96
CA LYS A 147 -15.97 4.11 28.40
C LYS A 147 -15.48 2.85 27.73
N TYR A 148 -16.33 1.83 27.71
CA TYR A 148 -16.10 0.62 26.92
C TYR A 148 -16.92 0.73 25.64
N ILE A 149 -16.25 0.63 24.50
CA ILE A 149 -16.90 0.55 23.19
C ILE A 149 -16.97 -0.94 22.82
N THR A 150 -18.15 -1.38 22.38
CA THR A 150 -18.36 -2.72 21.85
C THR A 150 -18.68 -2.61 20.37
N GLU A 151 -17.86 -3.26 19.55
CA GLU A 151 -18.05 -3.33 18.11
C GLU A 151 -18.41 -4.76 17.72
N THR A 152 -19.25 -4.88 16.69
CA THR A 152 -19.66 -6.17 16.14
C THR A 152 -19.55 -6.12 14.63
N SER A 153 -18.90 -7.11 14.05
CA SER A 153 -18.72 -7.24 12.62
C SER A 153 -19.28 -8.57 12.15
N TYR A 154 -19.93 -8.53 10.99
CA TYR A 154 -20.48 -9.68 10.29
C TYR A 154 -19.71 -9.90 9.02
N TYR A 155 -19.44 -11.16 8.69
CA TYR A 155 -18.74 -11.57 7.49
C TYR A 155 -19.57 -12.60 6.74
N ILE A 156 -19.69 -12.43 5.43
CA ILE A 156 -20.46 -13.33 4.56
C ILE A 156 -19.57 -13.73 3.39
N ALA A 157 -19.53 -15.03 3.14
CA ALA A 157 -18.87 -15.65 1.99
C ALA A 157 -19.91 -16.39 1.16
N LEU A 158 -20.04 -16.01 -0.11
CA LEU A 158 -20.93 -16.66 -1.07
C LEU A 158 -20.31 -16.76 -2.47
N TYR A 159 -20.78 -17.70 -3.26
CA TYR A 159 -20.49 -17.81 -4.68
C TYR A 159 -21.72 -17.46 -5.50
N ILE A 160 -21.54 -16.73 -6.60
CA ILE A 160 -22.60 -16.45 -7.58
C ILE A 160 -22.23 -17.14 -8.88
N THR A 161 -23.08 -18.07 -9.32
CA THR A 161 -22.87 -18.84 -10.56
C THR A 161 -23.95 -18.49 -11.56
N ASP A 162 -23.56 -17.98 -12.73
CA ASP A 162 -24.49 -17.71 -13.82
C ASP A 162 -24.34 -18.77 -14.91
N ILE A 163 -25.45 -19.36 -15.33
CA ILE A 163 -25.52 -20.45 -16.32
C ILE A 163 -26.34 -19.98 -17.52
N ASP A 164 -25.78 -20.11 -18.72
CA ASP A 164 -26.52 -19.95 -19.97
C ASP A 164 -27.45 -21.14 -20.17
N VAL A 165 -28.76 -20.89 -20.21
CA VAL A 165 -29.77 -21.95 -20.32
C VAL A 165 -29.85 -22.51 -21.74
N GLU A 166 -29.58 -21.70 -22.77
CA GLU A 166 -29.68 -22.16 -24.16
C GLU A 166 -28.53 -23.11 -24.52
N LYS A 167 -27.35 -22.85 -23.96
CA LYS A 167 -26.14 -23.63 -24.23
C LYS A 167 -25.75 -24.58 -23.11
N ILE A 168 -26.43 -24.50 -21.97
CA ILE A 168 -26.11 -25.23 -20.73
C ILE A 168 -24.61 -25.08 -20.43
N PHE A 169 -24.21 -23.81 -20.28
CA PHE A 169 -22.81 -23.40 -20.13
C PHE A 169 -22.64 -22.48 -18.93
N VAL A 170 -21.65 -22.75 -18.06
CA VAL A 170 -21.33 -21.88 -16.93
C VAL A 170 -20.66 -20.60 -17.46
N LYS A 171 -21.39 -19.48 -17.42
CA LYS A 171 -20.88 -18.16 -17.83
C LYS A 171 -19.83 -17.67 -16.84
N SER A 172 -20.13 -17.75 -15.55
CA SER A 172 -19.26 -17.19 -14.50
C SER A 172 -19.48 -17.88 -13.17
N VAL A 173 -18.43 -17.86 -12.35
CA VAL A 173 -18.46 -18.27 -10.94
C VAL A 173 -17.75 -17.17 -10.16
N THR A 174 -18.49 -16.27 -9.49
CA THR A 174 -17.93 -15.11 -8.80
C THR A 174 -17.94 -15.34 -7.29
N PRO A 175 -16.78 -15.52 -6.63
CA PRO A 175 -16.68 -15.58 -5.18
C PRO A 175 -16.78 -14.18 -4.59
N ILE A 176 -17.63 -14.03 -3.58
CA ILE A 176 -17.87 -12.78 -2.87
C ILE A 176 -17.62 -13.02 -1.39
N ILE A 177 -16.74 -12.19 -0.85
CA ILE A 177 -16.45 -12.12 0.58
C ILE A 177 -16.60 -10.65 0.96
N THR A 178 -17.45 -10.41 1.95
CA THR A 178 -17.79 -9.07 2.42
C THR A 178 -17.93 -9.04 3.94
N SER A 179 -17.84 -7.83 4.49
CA SER A 179 -18.11 -7.55 5.89
C SER A 179 -19.09 -6.38 6.04
N GLY A 180 -19.65 -6.22 7.23
CA GLY A 180 -20.45 -5.05 7.62
C GLY A 180 -20.67 -5.00 9.13
N ASP A 181 -21.06 -3.84 9.64
CA ASP A 181 -21.31 -3.63 11.09
C ASP A 181 -22.69 -4.17 11.50
N SER A 182 -23.53 -4.52 10.52
CA SER A 182 -24.77 -5.29 10.69
C SER A 182 -24.88 -6.41 9.66
N PHE A 183 -25.65 -7.45 9.97
CA PHE A 183 -25.87 -8.55 9.03
C PHE A 183 -26.56 -8.10 7.73
N SER A 184 -27.54 -7.20 7.80
CA SER A 184 -28.22 -6.64 6.62
C SER A 184 -27.26 -5.83 5.74
N GLU A 185 -26.36 -5.04 6.35
CA GLU A 185 -25.35 -4.30 5.60
C GLU A 185 -24.34 -5.21 4.91
N ALA A 186 -23.90 -6.27 5.61
CA ALA A 186 -23.03 -7.29 5.02
C ALA A 186 -23.73 -7.94 3.81
N LEU A 187 -25.01 -8.31 3.93
CA LEU A 187 -25.79 -8.86 2.80
C LEU A 187 -25.89 -7.87 1.63
N LYS A 188 -26.28 -6.61 1.87
CA LYS A 188 -26.39 -5.59 0.81
C LYS A 188 -25.07 -5.34 0.09
N SER A 189 -23.96 -5.40 0.81
CA SER A 189 -22.62 -5.23 0.25
C SER A 189 -22.25 -6.33 -0.75
N THR A 190 -22.83 -7.52 -0.64
CA THR A 190 -22.62 -8.60 -1.62
C THR A 190 -23.08 -8.20 -3.02
N GLY A 191 -24.25 -7.57 -3.15
CA GLY A 191 -24.81 -7.12 -4.43
C GLY A 191 -23.96 -6.03 -5.08
N ARG A 192 -23.47 -5.07 -4.28
CA ARG A 192 -22.55 -4.03 -4.77
C ARG A 192 -21.27 -4.65 -5.33
N LEU A 193 -20.61 -5.52 -4.57
CA LEU A 193 -19.35 -6.15 -4.96
C LEU A 193 -19.46 -7.02 -6.20
N TYR A 194 -20.60 -7.72 -6.38
CA TYR A 194 -20.89 -8.49 -7.59
C TYR A 194 -20.91 -7.60 -8.82
N ARG A 195 -21.60 -6.45 -8.74
CA ARG A 195 -21.73 -5.51 -9.87
C ARG A 195 -20.44 -4.77 -10.20
N GLU A 196 -19.56 -4.55 -9.22
CA GLU A 196 -18.25 -3.92 -9.43
C GLU A 196 -17.22 -4.85 -10.10
N ASN A 197 -17.36 -6.17 -9.95
CA ASN A 197 -16.44 -7.16 -10.52
C ASN A 197 -17.17 -8.19 -11.38
N PRO A 198 -17.81 -7.78 -12.50
CA PRO A 198 -18.47 -8.73 -13.38
C PRO A 198 -17.42 -9.61 -14.07
N ASN A 199 -17.38 -10.88 -13.70
CA ASN A 199 -16.55 -11.88 -14.35
C ASN A 199 -17.19 -12.29 -15.68
N ASN A 200 -16.97 -11.50 -16.73
CA ASN A 200 -17.53 -11.76 -18.05
C ASN A 200 -16.71 -12.80 -18.80
N TYR A 201 -17.35 -13.92 -19.15
CA TYR A 201 -16.79 -14.90 -20.08
C TYR A 201 -16.50 -14.27 -21.44
N SER A 202 -15.36 -14.63 -22.03
CA SER A 202 -15.05 -14.35 -23.43
C SER A 202 -14.38 -15.56 -24.07
N PRO A 203 -14.78 -15.97 -25.29
CA PRO A 203 -14.15 -17.10 -25.98
C PRO A 203 -12.68 -16.84 -26.34
N TYR A 204 -12.24 -15.57 -26.34
CA TYR A 204 -10.87 -15.15 -26.65
C TYR A 204 -9.94 -15.14 -25.43
N LYS A 205 -10.49 -15.22 -24.22
CA LYS A 205 -9.70 -15.33 -22.99
C LYS A 205 -9.15 -16.74 -22.83
N VAL A 206 -8.08 -16.84 -22.05
CA VAL A 206 -7.45 -18.12 -21.74
C VAL A 206 -8.28 -18.84 -20.68
N ASP A 207 -8.77 -20.03 -21.00
CA ASP A 207 -9.48 -20.87 -20.04
C ASP A 207 -8.49 -21.53 -19.08
N VAL A 208 -8.67 -21.27 -17.79
CA VAL A 208 -7.80 -21.76 -16.71
C VAL A 208 -8.65 -22.54 -15.72
N ALA A 209 -8.30 -23.81 -15.52
CA ALA A 209 -8.87 -24.61 -14.45
C ALA A 209 -8.02 -24.47 -13.19
N VAL A 210 -8.67 -24.30 -12.04
CA VAL A 210 -7.99 -24.27 -10.75
C VAL A 210 -8.40 -25.49 -9.93
N ILE A 211 -7.41 -26.12 -9.31
CA ILE A 211 -7.57 -27.30 -8.44
C ILE A 211 -6.89 -27.01 -7.11
N PHE A 212 -7.65 -27.15 -6.03
CA PHE A 212 -7.17 -27.01 -4.66
C PHE A 212 -7.10 -28.38 -3.99
N ASP A 213 -6.09 -28.59 -3.14
CA ASP A 213 -6.10 -29.65 -2.14
C ASP A 213 -7.41 -29.60 -1.31
N GLU A 214 -7.99 -30.74 -0.98
CA GLU A 214 -9.23 -30.82 -0.18
C GLU A 214 -9.09 -30.15 1.20
N LYS A 215 -7.87 -30.09 1.75
CA LYS A 215 -7.59 -29.45 3.04
C LYS A 215 -7.55 -27.93 2.97
N PHE A 216 -7.59 -27.34 1.79
CA PHE A 216 -7.47 -25.90 1.61
C PHE A 216 -8.67 -25.16 2.22
N ASP A 217 -8.42 -24.12 3.01
CA ASP A 217 -9.49 -23.32 3.62
C ASP A 217 -10.40 -22.72 2.53
N LYS A 218 -11.72 -22.96 2.63
CA LYS A 218 -12.71 -22.51 1.63
C LYS A 218 -12.70 -20.98 1.44
N THR A 219 -12.51 -20.22 2.51
CA THR A 219 -12.45 -18.75 2.46
C THR A 219 -11.17 -18.30 1.77
N GLN A 220 -10.03 -18.95 2.05
CA GLN A 220 -8.77 -18.64 1.38
C GLN A 220 -8.83 -18.98 -0.11
N ARG A 221 -9.42 -20.13 -0.47
CA ARG A 221 -9.72 -20.52 -1.86
C ARG A 221 -10.51 -19.42 -2.58
N MET A 222 -11.58 -18.94 -1.95
CA MET A 222 -12.40 -17.85 -2.48
C MET A 222 -11.62 -16.56 -2.68
N TYR A 223 -10.74 -16.17 -1.75
CA TYR A 223 -9.87 -14.99 -1.93
C TYR A 223 -8.93 -15.13 -3.13
N ILE A 224 -8.31 -16.30 -3.29
CA ILE A 224 -7.44 -16.58 -4.44
C ILE A 224 -8.22 -16.45 -5.74
N LEU A 225 -9.39 -17.09 -5.83
CA LEU A 225 -10.25 -17.01 -7.01
C LEU A 225 -10.73 -15.59 -7.27
N LYS A 226 -11.15 -14.85 -6.22
CA LYS A 226 -11.57 -13.46 -6.30
C LYS A 226 -10.47 -12.57 -6.88
N GLU A 227 -9.24 -12.68 -6.36
CA GLU A 227 -8.12 -11.87 -6.87
C GLU A 227 -7.71 -12.29 -8.29
N LEU A 228 -7.72 -13.58 -8.62
CA LEU A 228 -7.45 -14.05 -9.98
C LEU A 228 -8.51 -13.54 -10.98
N GLN A 229 -9.78 -13.45 -10.58
CA GLN A 229 -10.88 -12.98 -11.43
C GLN A 229 -10.97 -11.46 -11.59
N LYS A 230 -10.33 -10.68 -10.70
CA LYS A 230 -10.11 -9.25 -10.97
C LYS A 230 -9.25 -9.05 -12.21
N ASP A 231 -8.43 -10.04 -12.56
CA ASP A 231 -7.73 -10.06 -13.83
C ASP A 231 -8.64 -10.57 -14.94
N THR A 232 -8.92 -9.68 -15.89
CA THR A 232 -9.84 -9.96 -16.99
C THR A 232 -9.23 -10.84 -18.08
N ARG A 233 -7.97 -11.28 -17.98
CA ARG A 233 -7.30 -12.04 -19.04
C ARG A 233 -7.68 -13.53 -19.11
N TYR A 234 -8.29 -14.05 -18.06
CA TYR A 234 -8.60 -15.47 -17.93
C TYR A 234 -10.09 -15.70 -17.81
N ASN A 235 -10.56 -16.84 -18.34
CA ASN A 235 -11.78 -17.46 -17.85
C ASN A 235 -11.36 -18.47 -16.77
N ILE A 236 -11.55 -18.10 -15.50
CA ILE A 236 -11.17 -18.96 -14.37
C ILE A 236 -12.37 -19.76 -13.92
N TYR A 237 -12.22 -21.09 -13.92
CA TYR A 237 -13.22 -22.03 -13.44
C TYR A 237 -12.69 -22.79 -12.23
N ASP A 238 -13.38 -22.67 -11.10
CA ASP A 238 -13.20 -23.55 -9.94
C ASP A 238 -13.99 -24.85 -10.20
N ARG A 239 -13.32 -25.82 -10.83
CA ARG A 239 -13.94 -27.11 -11.18
C ARG A 239 -14.34 -27.90 -9.94
N LEU A 240 -13.60 -27.78 -8.85
CA LEU A 240 -13.89 -28.50 -7.62
C LEU A 240 -15.16 -27.95 -6.97
N TYR A 241 -15.28 -26.62 -6.85
CA TYR A 241 -16.50 -25.98 -6.38
C TYR A 241 -17.72 -26.32 -7.27
N LEU A 242 -17.56 -26.27 -8.59
CA LEU A 242 -18.66 -26.61 -9.50
C LEU A 242 -19.13 -28.05 -9.30
N ASN A 243 -18.20 -29.00 -9.14
CA ASN A 243 -18.55 -30.38 -8.81
C ASN A 243 -19.27 -30.50 -7.45
N GLU A 244 -18.85 -29.75 -6.43
CA GLU A 244 -19.54 -29.68 -5.12
C GLU A 244 -20.95 -29.12 -5.27
N LEU A 245 -21.11 -28.02 -6.00
CA LEU A 245 -22.38 -27.36 -6.27
C LEU A 245 -23.36 -28.30 -6.96
N PHE A 246 -22.91 -29.04 -7.99
CA PHE A 246 -23.78 -29.95 -8.73
C PHE A 246 -24.20 -31.19 -7.95
N LYS A 247 -23.37 -31.66 -7.02
CA LYS A 247 -23.79 -32.69 -6.05
C LYS A 247 -24.92 -32.19 -5.15
N THR A 248 -24.85 -30.93 -4.72
CA THR A 248 -25.84 -30.34 -3.80
C THR A 248 -27.19 -30.07 -4.48
N ILE A 249 -27.17 -29.62 -5.73
CA ILE A 249 -28.38 -29.17 -6.44
C ILE A 249 -29.13 -30.33 -7.12
N ALA A 250 -28.48 -31.50 -7.26
CA ALA A 250 -28.94 -32.58 -8.13
C ALA A 250 -29.27 -32.01 -9.52
N PHE A 251 -28.24 -31.64 -10.30
CA PHE A 251 -28.37 -30.95 -11.59
C PHE A 251 -29.42 -31.56 -12.55
N GLU A 252 -29.62 -32.88 -12.48
CA GLU A 252 -30.66 -33.61 -13.21
C GLU A 252 -32.10 -33.18 -12.87
N ASP A 253 -32.34 -32.71 -11.63
CA ASP A 253 -33.64 -32.23 -11.16
C ASP A 253 -33.95 -30.81 -11.69
N LEU A 254 -32.92 -29.98 -11.94
CA LEU A 254 -33.09 -28.64 -12.51
C LEU A 254 -33.17 -28.63 -14.04
N PHE A 255 -32.38 -29.47 -14.71
CA PHE A 255 -32.21 -29.41 -16.18
C PHE A 255 -32.69 -30.66 -16.91
N GLY A 256 -33.16 -31.68 -16.18
CA GLY A 256 -33.62 -32.95 -16.71
C GLY A 256 -32.54 -34.05 -16.71
N LYS A 257 -32.99 -35.31 -16.65
CA LYS A 257 -32.10 -36.49 -16.66
C LYS A 257 -31.28 -36.55 -17.96
N GLY A 258 -29.97 -36.75 -17.83
CA GLY A 258 -29.03 -36.90 -18.96
C GLY A 258 -28.47 -35.59 -19.51
N VAL A 259 -28.76 -34.45 -18.88
CA VAL A 259 -28.18 -33.16 -19.23
C VAL A 259 -26.86 -32.95 -18.48
N PHE A 260 -25.77 -32.78 -19.23
CA PHE A 260 -24.44 -32.51 -18.68
C PHE A 260 -23.97 -31.11 -19.08
N LEU A 261 -23.43 -30.36 -18.12
CA LEU A 261 -22.76 -29.09 -18.40
C LEU A 261 -21.53 -29.32 -19.27
N GLN A 262 -21.44 -28.55 -20.35
CA GLN A 262 -20.26 -28.54 -21.20
C GLN A 262 -19.25 -27.54 -20.65
N PHE A 263 -18.00 -28.01 -20.49
CA PHE A 263 -16.86 -27.14 -20.18
C PHE A 263 -15.94 -27.11 -21.38
N LYS A 264 -15.46 -25.92 -21.73
CA LYS A 264 -14.33 -25.81 -22.64
C LYS A 264 -13.11 -26.47 -21.98
N PRO A 265 -12.35 -27.32 -22.69
CA PRO A 265 -11.10 -27.84 -22.17
C PRO A 265 -10.19 -26.67 -21.78
N PRO A 266 -9.70 -26.61 -20.53
CA PRO A 266 -8.85 -25.51 -20.08
C PRO A 266 -7.51 -25.61 -20.81
N LYS A 267 -6.95 -24.47 -21.22
CA LYS A 267 -5.59 -24.41 -21.81
C LYS A 267 -4.52 -24.62 -20.74
N TYR A 268 -4.78 -24.12 -19.53
CA TYR A 268 -3.87 -24.27 -18.40
C TYR A 268 -4.59 -24.80 -17.17
N MET A 269 -3.85 -25.53 -16.36
CA MET A 269 -4.30 -26.04 -15.06
C MET A 269 -3.41 -25.50 -13.96
N ILE A 270 -4.01 -24.91 -12.93
CA ILE A 270 -3.33 -24.42 -11.75
C ILE A 270 -3.64 -25.36 -10.59
N THR A 271 -2.63 -25.97 -9.98
CA THR A 271 -2.79 -26.82 -8.79
C THR A 271 -2.22 -26.12 -7.55
N PHE A 272 -2.95 -26.23 -6.44
CA PHE A 272 -2.54 -25.79 -5.11
C PHE A 272 -2.36 -27.03 -4.22
N GLU A 273 -1.13 -27.35 -3.89
CA GLU A 273 -0.72 -28.57 -3.20
C GLU A 273 0.05 -28.25 -1.91
N ASN A 274 0.25 -29.26 -1.06
CA ASN A 274 1.03 -29.17 0.18
C ASN A 274 0.55 -28.05 1.10
N TYR A 275 -0.78 -27.88 1.21
CA TYR A 275 -1.36 -26.85 2.05
C TYR A 275 -1.11 -27.14 3.53
N VAL A 276 -0.57 -26.15 4.22
CA VAL A 276 -0.37 -26.14 5.66
C VAL A 276 -0.86 -24.81 6.19
N GLU A 277 -1.84 -24.85 7.09
CA GLU A 277 -2.29 -23.70 7.86
C GLU A 277 -2.17 -24.04 9.34
N ARG A 278 -1.62 -23.11 10.12
CA ARG A 278 -1.60 -23.22 11.58
C ARG A 278 -1.95 -21.85 12.15
N THR A 279 -2.99 -21.81 12.97
CA THR A 279 -3.42 -20.61 13.68
C THR A 279 -3.31 -20.86 15.17
N GLU A 280 -2.59 -20.00 15.89
CA GLU A 280 -2.37 -20.12 17.32
C GLU A 280 -2.56 -18.78 18.02
N LYS A 281 -3.00 -18.85 19.27
CA LYS A 281 -3.02 -17.69 20.16
C LYS A 281 -1.89 -17.84 21.15
N VAL A 282 -0.96 -16.90 21.11
CA VAL A 282 0.18 -16.84 22.02
C VAL A 282 0.11 -15.57 22.85
N ARG A 283 0.72 -15.60 24.03
CA ARG A 283 0.87 -14.43 24.88
C ARG A 283 2.30 -13.95 24.81
N SER A 284 2.49 -12.66 24.57
CA SER A 284 3.80 -12.03 24.61
C SER A 284 3.75 -10.81 25.50
N GLU A 285 4.76 -10.66 26.35
CA GLU A 285 5.02 -9.38 26.99
C GLU A 285 5.63 -8.42 25.97
N ARG A 286 5.11 -7.19 25.91
CA ARG A 286 5.59 -6.14 25.00
C ARG A 286 5.64 -4.79 25.71
N TYR A 287 6.65 -4.00 25.36
CA TYR A 287 6.74 -2.60 25.74
C TYR A 287 5.99 -1.73 24.73
N TYR A 288 5.02 -0.96 25.21
CA TYR A 288 4.38 0.11 24.45
C TYR A 288 4.88 1.45 24.97
N PHE A 289 5.22 2.33 24.05
CA PHE A 289 5.82 3.63 24.37
C PHE A 289 4.93 4.76 23.86
N PHE A 290 4.70 5.74 24.72
CA PHE A 290 3.84 6.89 24.45
C PHE A 290 4.61 8.17 24.68
N GLU A 291 4.70 9.03 23.67
CA GLU A 291 5.43 10.29 23.79
C GLU A 291 4.84 11.15 24.91
N ASN A 292 5.75 11.69 25.71
CA ASN A 292 5.45 12.48 26.89
C ASN A 292 6.52 13.56 27.09
N ASP A 293 6.35 14.68 26.39
CA ASP A 293 7.30 15.81 26.39
C ASP A 293 7.26 16.66 27.67
N VAL A 294 6.31 16.40 28.57
CA VAL A 294 6.11 17.22 29.78
C VAL A 294 6.73 16.55 31.00
N ASN A 295 6.42 15.27 31.21
CA ASN A 295 6.88 14.54 32.39
C ASN A 295 7.35 13.11 32.07
N GLY A 296 7.67 12.81 30.80
CA GLY A 296 8.15 11.50 30.38
C GLY A 296 9.49 11.17 31.02
N GLY A 297 9.61 9.99 31.62
CA GLY A 297 10.78 9.57 32.40
C GLY A 297 11.72 8.60 31.68
N TYR A 298 11.42 8.24 30.43
CA TYR A 298 12.10 7.17 29.72
C TYR A 298 12.46 7.55 28.29
N ILE A 299 13.48 6.89 27.74
CA ILE A 299 13.82 6.89 26.32
C ILE A 299 13.71 5.47 25.77
N LYS A 300 13.50 5.35 24.46
CA LYS A 300 13.60 4.08 23.73
C LYS A 300 15.06 3.77 23.45
N LYS A 301 15.56 2.63 23.94
CA LYS A 301 16.88 2.10 23.57
C LYS A 301 16.69 0.78 22.85
N SER A 302 17.13 0.68 21.62
CA SER A 302 17.14 -0.59 20.89
C SER A 302 18.21 -1.50 21.50
N ALA A 303 17.81 -2.68 21.97
CA ALA A 303 18.76 -3.64 22.52
C ALA A 303 19.57 -4.30 21.39
N ILE A 304 20.90 -4.28 21.49
CA ILE A 304 21.75 -4.94 20.49
C ILE A 304 21.46 -6.46 20.50
N GLY A 305 21.06 -7.00 19.35
CA GLY A 305 20.78 -8.44 19.17
C GLY A 305 19.32 -8.86 19.35
N TYR A 306 18.47 -7.98 19.89
CA TYR A 306 17.02 -8.20 19.97
C TYR A 306 16.38 -7.01 19.27
N TYR A 307 15.71 -7.21 18.14
CA TYR A 307 15.03 -6.17 17.35
C TYR A 307 13.81 -5.58 18.10
N THR A 308 14.00 -5.15 19.34
CA THR A 308 12.99 -4.73 20.31
C THR A 308 13.55 -3.58 21.14
N ASP A 309 12.75 -2.52 21.26
CA ASP A 309 13.09 -1.37 22.08
C ASP A 309 12.74 -1.63 23.55
N VAL A 310 13.64 -1.22 24.44
CA VAL A 310 13.45 -1.27 25.89
C VAL A 310 13.42 0.12 26.51
N PRO A 311 12.61 0.36 27.55
CA PRO A 311 12.58 1.65 28.23
C PRO A 311 13.81 1.83 29.11
N VAL A 312 14.50 2.95 28.94
CA VAL A 312 15.65 3.33 29.77
C VAL A 312 15.33 4.62 30.50
N ARG A 313 15.48 4.61 31.83
CA ARG A 313 15.14 5.76 32.67
C ARG A 313 16.14 6.89 32.47
N VAL A 314 15.65 8.11 32.40
CA VAL A 314 16.46 9.32 32.31
C VAL A 314 16.45 10.13 33.62
N GLU A 315 17.44 11.01 33.77
CA GLU A 315 17.46 12.00 34.85
C GLU A 315 16.50 13.15 34.52
N ILE A 316 15.32 13.10 35.13
CA ILE A 316 14.23 14.02 34.86
C ILE A 316 14.58 15.46 35.27
N GLY A 317 14.33 16.41 34.37
CA GLY A 317 14.48 17.84 34.64
C GLY A 317 15.91 18.32 34.81
N ARG A 318 16.90 17.62 34.24
CA ARG A 318 18.31 18.05 34.24
C ARG A 318 18.91 17.98 32.84
N TYR A 319 19.44 19.11 32.41
CA TYR A 319 20.03 19.30 31.09
C TYR A 319 21.55 19.48 31.18
N TYR A 320 22.25 18.94 30.20
CA TYR A 320 23.70 18.93 30.12
C TYR A 320 24.18 19.47 28.78
N SER A 321 25.31 20.19 28.81
CA SER A 321 26.06 20.64 27.64
C SER A 321 27.34 19.81 27.52
N TYR A 322 27.74 19.48 26.29
CA TYR A 322 29.00 18.77 26.05
C TYR A 322 30.17 19.76 25.98
N ASP A 323 31.09 19.67 26.93
CA ASP A 323 32.35 20.41 26.91
C ASP A 323 33.36 19.66 26.04
N SER A 324 33.56 20.15 24.81
CA SER A 324 34.49 19.54 23.86
C SER A 324 35.95 19.62 24.28
N LYS A 325 36.33 20.58 25.15
CA LYS A 325 37.71 20.74 25.62
C LYS A 325 38.07 19.65 26.63
N ASN A 326 37.18 19.41 27.59
CA ASN A 326 37.39 18.41 28.64
C ASN A 326 36.81 17.03 28.29
N LYS A 327 36.08 16.92 27.16
CA LYS A 327 35.37 15.72 26.70
C LYS A 327 34.38 15.19 27.75
N THR A 328 33.71 16.09 28.47
CA THR A 328 32.78 15.78 29.56
C THR A 328 31.45 16.48 29.36
N TYR A 329 30.40 15.98 30.01
CA TYR A 329 29.10 16.64 30.06
C TYR A 329 28.98 17.43 31.36
N VAL A 330 28.61 18.70 31.24
CA VAL A 330 28.44 19.62 32.38
C VAL A 330 26.97 20.05 32.49
N LEU A 331 26.47 20.18 33.72
CA LEU A 331 25.09 20.58 33.97
C LEU A 331 24.88 22.01 33.44
N ASP A 332 23.89 22.18 32.56
CA ASP A 332 23.52 23.44 31.92
C ASP A 332 22.00 23.43 31.68
N MET A 333 21.27 23.95 32.66
CA MET A 333 19.80 23.94 32.66
C MET A 333 19.18 24.80 31.56
N GLU A 334 19.86 25.87 31.13
CA GLU A 334 19.31 26.81 30.17
C GLU A 334 19.61 26.41 28.72
N LYS A 335 20.85 25.97 28.44
CA LYS A 335 21.33 25.72 27.07
C LYS A 335 21.72 24.27 26.81
N GLY A 336 21.66 23.40 27.81
CA GLY A 336 21.95 21.98 27.67
C GLY A 336 21.05 21.30 26.64
N ASN A 337 21.66 20.46 25.81
CA ASN A 337 20.95 19.70 24.76
C ASN A 337 20.94 18.20 25.04
N TYR A 338 21.49 17.79 26.17
CA TYR A 338 21.63 16.40 26.55
C TYR A 338 20.99 16.11 27.91
N VAL A 339 20.53 14.88 28.09
CA VAL A 339 20.01 14.36 29.35
C VAL A 339 20.76 13.08 29.68
N ARG A 340 21.16 12.94 30.95
CA ARG A 340 21.80 11.72 31.43
C ARG A 340 20.76 10.61 31.51
N TYR A 341 21.12 9.41 31.09
CA TYR A 341 20.29 8.22 31.29
C TYR A 341 21.05 7.14 32.05
N TYR A 342 20.30 6.36 32.81
CA TYR A 342 20.86 5.33 33.67
C TYR A 342 20.97 4.03 32.87
N GLY A 343 22.18 3.75 32.41
CA GLY A 343 22.51 2.48 31.76
C GLY A 343 22.49 1.29 32.73
N GLY A 344 22.78 0.10 32.21
CA GLY A 344 22.96 -1.09 33.04
C GLY A 344 24.15 -0.96 34.01
N PRO A 345 24.30 -1.87 35.01
CA PRO A 345 25.35 -1.80 36.03
C PRO A 345 26.80 -1.73 35.52
N TRP A 346 27.00 -2.12 34.25
CA TRP A 346 28.29 -2.23 33.58
C TRP A 346 28.50 -1.13 32.51
N GLU A 347 27.48 -0.31 32.25
CA GLU A 347 27.54 0.77 31.27
C GLU A 347 28.10 2.05 31.93
N LYS A 348 28.97 2.76 31.21
CA LYS A 348 29.42 4.09 31.64
C LYS A 348 28.23 5.07 31.64
N GLU A 349 28.35 6.14 32.42
CA GLU A 349 27.39 7.24 32.36
C GLU A 349 27.23 7.70 30.90
N THR A 350 25.99 7.69 30.43
CA THR A 350 25.67 7.99 29.04
C THR A 350 24.62 9.08 28.96
N TYR A 351 24.66 9.82 27.86
CA TYR A 351 23.82 10.97 27.62
C TYR A 351 23.10 10.78 26.28
N THR A 352 21.88 11.26 26.20
CA THR A 352 21.08 11.30 24.97
C THR A 352 20.63 12.73 24.72
N SER A 353 20.22 13.05 23.51
CA SER A 353 19.62 14.35 23.22
C SER A 353 18.33 14.57 24.02
N ALA A 354 18.07 15.82 24.40
CA ALA A 354 16.98 16.22 25.28
C ALA A 354 15.60 16.27 24.59
N TYR A 355 15.23 15.22 23.86
CA TYR A 355 13.95 15.06 23.19
C TYR A 355 13.59 13.57 23.08
N GLY A 356 12.32 13.27 22.76
CA GLY A 356 11.85 11.88 22.62
C GLY A 356 11.74 11.19 23.97
N PHE A 357 11.04 11.81 24.92
CA PHE A 357 10.73 11.20 26.20
C PHE A 357 9.40 10.47 26.14
N TYR A 358 9.31 9.37 26.87
CA TYR A 358 8.20 8.45 26.82
C TYR A 358 7.70 8.09 28.22
N ASP A 359 6.40 7.87 28.31
CA ASP A 359 5.84 6.90 29.25
C ASP A 359 5.88 5.52 28.59
N TYR A 360 5.95 4.47 29.40
CA TYR A 360 5.84 3.11 28.87
C TYR A 360 4.82 2.30 29.66
N ILE A 361 4.21 1.35 28.96
CA ILE A 361 3.38 0.30 29.54
C ILE A 361 4.00 -1.03 29.13
N LEU A 362 4.45 -1.82 30.12
CA LEU A 362 4.75 -3.24 29.91
C LEU A 362 3.47 -4.02 30.17
N THR A 363 2.98 -4.71 29.15
CA THR A 363 1.78 -5.53 29.28
C THR A 363 1.90 -6.81 28.48
N THR A 364 1.19 -7.85 28.93
CA THR A 364 0.99 -9.07 28.16
C THR A 364 -0.13 -8.84 27.15
N VAL A 365 0.16 -9.07 25.87
CA VAL A 365 -0.84 -9.02 24.80
C VAL A 365 -1.09 -10.41 24.23
N ASP A 366 -2.37 -10.69 23.93
CA ASP A 366 -2.75 -11.86 23.16
C ASP A 366 -2.48 -11.58 21.66
N ILE A 367 -1.69 -12.46 21.05
CA ILE A 367 -1.28 -12.38 19.65
C ILE A 367 -1.87 -13.58 18.92
N LEU A 368 -2.52 -13.30 17.79
CA LEU A 368 -2.88 -14.29 16.81
C LEU A 368 -1.69 -14.52 15.86
N GLU A 369 -1.08 -15.69 15.94
CA GLU A 369 -0.07 -16.13 14.99
C GLU A 369 -0.69 -17.06 13.96
N MET A 370 -0.43 -16.76 12.69
CA MET A 370 -0.96 -17.50 11.56
C MET A 370 0.16 -17.85 10.59
N TYR A 371 0.44 -19.14 10.49
CA TYR A 371 1.28 -19.69 9.44
C TYR A 371 0.42 -20.19 8.28
N THR A 372 0.81 -19.84 7.07
CA THR A 372 0.25 -20.42 5.86
C THR A 372 1.36 -20.80 4.89
N GLY A 373 1.31 -22.04 4.41
CA GLY A 373 2.20 -22.57 3.38
C GLY A 373 1.46 -23.36 2.32
N PHE A 374 1.83 -23.20 1.05
CA PHE A 374 1.35 -24.04 -0.05
C PHE A 374 2.22 -23.89 -1.29
N LEU A 375 2.17 -24.89 -2.17
CA LEU A 375 2.85 -24.92 -3.46
C LEU A 375 1.84 -24.76 -4.59
N LEU A 376 2.05 -23.74 -5.40
CA LEU A 376 1.35 -23.49 -6.65
C LEU A 376 2.11 -24.13 -7.81
N LYS A 377 1.44 -24.86 -8.69
CA LYS A 377 2.00 -25.33 -9.97
C LYS A 377 1.07 -24.99 -11.12
N VAL A 378 1.64 -24.70 -12.28
CA VAL A 378 0.91 -24.33 -13.49
C VAL A 378 1.32 -25.25 -14.62
N PHE A 379 0.37 -25.96 -15.20
CA PHE A 379 0.58 -26.93 -16.27
C PHE A 379 -0.07 -26.48 -17.57
N ASP A 380 0.63 -26.69 -18.68
CA ASP A 380 0.04 -26.73 -20.02
C ASP A 380 -0.75 -28.04 -20.17
N THR A 381 -2.05 -27.95 -20.44
CA THR A 381 -2.89 -29.16 -20.50
C THR A 381 -2.72 -29.94 -21.80
N GLU A 382 -2.33 -29.26 -22.88
CA GLU A 382 -2.10 -29.88 -24.19
C GLU A 382 -0.76 -30.63 -24.19
N ARG A 383 0.28 -30.01 -23.63
CA ARG A 383 1.64 -30.57 -23.57
C ARG A 383 1.87 -31.46 -22.35
N GLY A 384 1.06 -31.32 -21.30
CA GLY A 384 1.26 -32.00 -20.01
C GLY A 384 2.50 -31.53 -19.26
N THR A 385 3.04 -30.35 -19.57
CA THR A 385 4.32 -29.84 -19.03
C THR A 385 4.10 -28.77 -17.96
N LEU A 386 4.92 -28.79 -16.91
CA LEU A 386 4.99 -27.73 -15.91
C LEU A 386 5.57 -26.45 -16.55
N ILE A 387 4.80 -25.36 -16.56
CA ILE A 387 5.22 -24.04 -17.06
C ILE A 387 5.85 -23.21 -15.93
N GLY A 388 5.38 -23.39 -14.70
CA GLY A 388 5.94 -22.68 -13.55
C GLY A 388 5.41 -23.18 -12.22
N SER A 389 6.14 -22.88 -11.15
CA SER A 389 5.76 -23.18 -9.77
C SER A 389 6.14 -22.07 -8.81
N TYR A 390 5.34 -21.86 -7.77
CA TYR A 390 5.59 -20.85 -6.74
C TYR A 390 5.18 -21.35 -5.36
N SER A 391 6.08 -21.29 -4.39
CA SER A 391 5.80 -21.65 -3.01
C SER A 391 5.50 -20.41 -2.17
N ILE A 392 4.41 -20.43 -1.43
CA ILE A 392 4.12 -19.46 -0.38
C ILE A 392 4.42 -20.13 0.96
N SER A 393 5.12 -19.42 1.84
CA SER A 393 5.34 -19.75 3.24
C SER A 393 5.44 -18.42 4.00
N LYS A 394 4.41 -18.11 4.79
CA LYS A 394 4.26 -16.81 5.46
C LYS A 394 3.77 -17.02 6.88
N ASN A 395 4.33 -16.23 7.78
CA ASN A 395 3.84 -16.04 9.14
C ASN A 395 3.26 -14.63 9.25
N TYR A 396 2.07 -14.53 9.81
CA TYR A 396 1.39 -13.29 10.15
C TYR A 396 1.17 -13.26 11.66
N SER A 397 1.42 -12.12 12.29
CA SER A 397 1.21 -11.93 13.73
C SER A 397 0.39 -10.67 13.93
N THR A 398 -0.76 -10.78 14.58
CA THR A 398 -1.63 -9.63 14.90
C THR A 398 -1.89 -9.58 16.40
N ALA A 399 -1.65 -8.43 17.03
CA ALA A 399 -2.10 -8.19 18.40
C ALA A 399 -3.62 -8.03 18.39
N LEU A 400 -4.33 -8.86 19.16
CA LEU A 400 -5.79 -8.81 19.23
C LEU A 400 -6.28 -7.65 20.09
N LYS A 401 -5.48 -7.26 21.08
CA LYS A 401 -5.75 -6.11 21.95
C LYS A 401 -4.45 -5.51 22.45
N GLU A 402 -4.28 -4.21 22.31
CA GLU A 402 -3.06 -3.52 22.74
C GLU A 402 -3.33 -2.09 23.25
N PRO A 403 -2.46 -1.54 24.11
CA PRO A 403 -2.58 -0.16 24.56
C PRO A 403 -2.37 0.84 23.41
N LYS A 404 -3.31 1.78 23.25
CA LYS A 404 -3.28 2.85 22.24
C LYS A 404 -2.72 4.16 22.76
N ASP A 405 -2.84 4.40 24.07
CA ASP A 405 -2.31 5.59 24.73
C ASP A 405 -1.86 5.30 26.16
N ARG A 406 -1.15 6.27 26.76
CA ARG A 406 -0.67 6.22 28.14
C ARG A 406 -1.74 6.28 29.22
N PHE A 407 -2.99 6.62 28.86
CA PHE A 407 -4.12 6.61 29.81
C PHE A 407 -4.79 5.23 29.86
N GLY A 408 -4.28 4.28 29.09
CA GLY A 408 -4.74 2.91 29.04
C GLY A 408 -5.89 2.69 28.08
N SER A 409 -6.18 3.60 27.15
CA SER A 409 -7.09 3.27 26.06
C SER A 409 -6.51 2.10 25.27
N GLU A 410 -7.38 1.30 24.68
CA GLU A 410 -7.02 0.07 23.98
C GLU A 410 -7.43 0.18 22.52
N SER A 411 -6.66 -0.41 21.62
CA SER A 411 -7.13 -0.85 20.31
C SER A 411 -7.44 -2.34 20.39
N ALA A 412 -8.44 -2.78 19.63
CA ALA A 412 -8.76 -4.18 19.46
C ALA A 412 -8.86 -4.51 17.98
N SER A 413 -8.46 -5.72 17.62
CA SER A 413 -8.52 -6.25 16.26
C SER A 413 -9.37 -7.51 16.24
N SER A 414 -10.20 -7.65 15.22
CA SER A 414 -10.94 -8.88 14.95
C SER A 414 -9.97 -10.00 14.52
N GLU A 415 -10.11 -11.17 15.14
CA GLU A 415 -9.38 -12.39 14.81
C GLU A 415 -9.73 -12.84 13.40
N TYR A 416 -11.02 -12.83 13.04
CA TYR A 416 -11.45 -13.23 11.71
C TYR A 416 -10.97 -12.22 10.65
N LEU A 417 -11.02 -10.91 10.94
CA LEU A 417 -10.48 -9.86 10.07
C LEU A 417 -8.99 -10.07 9.80
N SER A 418 -8.23 -10.37 10.85
CA SER A 418 -6.80 -10.68 10.77
C SER A 418 -6.55 -11.90 9.87
N LYS A 419 -7.38 -12.95 10.03
CA LYS A 419 -7.35 -14.15 9.21
C LYS A 419 -7.64 -13.86 7.73
N ILE A 420 -8.73 -13.17 7.41
CA ILE A 420 -9.08 -12.86 6.01
C ILE A 420 -8.10 -11.86 5.37
N TRP A 421 -7.47 -10.99 6.15
CA TRP A 421 -6.41 -10.11 5.66
C TRP A 421 -5.20 -10.92 5.20
N SER A 422 -4.79 -11.95 5.95
CA SER A 422 -3.72 -12.87 5.54
C SER A 422 -4.06 -13.59 4.22
N TYR A 423 -5.32 -13.99 4.05
CA TYR A 423 -5.82 -14.65 2.84
C TYR A 423 -5.79 -13.75 1.62
N SER A 424 -6.23 -12.50 1.79
CA SER A 424 -6.16 -11.47 0.76
C SER A 424 -4.71 -11.22 0.32
N ASN A 425 -3.76 -11.15 1.26
CA ASN A 425 -2.34 -11.01 0.93
C ASN A 425 -1.79 -12.20 0.15
N ASN A 426 -2.07 -13.43 0.61
CA ASN A 426 -1.67 -14.66 -0.10
C ASN A 426 -2.25 -14.67 -1.53
N ALA A 427 -3.51 -14.30 -1.70
CA ALA A 427 -4.19 -14.22 -2.99
C ALA A 427 -3.54 -13.20 -3.94
N ARG A 428 -3.12 -12.03 -3.45
CA ARG A 428 -2.39 -11.03 -4.26
C ARG A 428 -1.04 -11.56 -4.74
N TYR A 429 -0.30 -12.30 -3.91
CA TYR A 429 0.96 -12.93 -4.32
C TYR A 429 0.73 -13.96 -5.42
N VAL A 430 -0.30 -14.81 -5.27
CA VAL A 430 -0.71 -15.79 -6.28
C VAL A 430 -1.07 -15.08 -7.60
N ALA A 431 -1.94 -14.07 -7.56
CA ALA A 431 -2.36 -13.34 -8.75
C ALA A 431 -1.18 -12.66 -9.46
N SER A 432 -0.29 -12.01 -8.72
CA SER A 432 0.92 -11.39 -9.27
C SER A 432 1.85 -12.41 -9.96
N TYR A 433 2.01 -13.60 -9.37
CA TYR A 433 2.79 -14.67 -9.98
C TYR A 433 2.13 -15.21 -11.26
N ILE A 434 0.83 -15.50 -11.21
CA ILE A 434 0.07 -16.02 -12.35
C ILE A 434 0.06 -15.04 -13.53
N GLN A 435 -0.06 -13.74 -13.26
CA GLN A 435 0.05 -12.69 -14.28
C GLN A 435 1.40 -12.70 -15.02
N LYS A 436 2.50 -13.04 -14.33
CA LYS A 436 3.83 -13.14 -14.96
C LYS A 436 3.95 -14.33 -15.90
N LEU A 437 3.27 -15.44 -15.62
CA LEU A 437 3.27 -16.63 -16.46
C LEU A 437 2.42 -16.46 -17.73
N PHE A 438 1.44 -15.56 -17.70
CA PHE A 438 0.52 -15.34 -18.81
C PHE A 438 0.43 -13.85 -19.16
N PRO A 439 1.49 -13.29 -19.78
CA PRO A 439 1.41 -11.94 -20.34
C PRO A 439 0.34 -11.88 -21.43
N LEU A 440 -0.38 -10.77 -21.52
CA LEU A 440 -1.27 -10.54 -22.66
C LEU A 440 -0.46 -10.40 -23.94
N ILE A 441 -0.93 -11.06 -25.00
CA ILE A 441 -0.31 -11.02 -26.32
C ILE A 441 -1.32 -10.43 -27.30
N SER A 442 -0.87 -9.48 -28.11
CA SER A 442 -1.63 -8.88 -29.20
C SER A 442 -0.71 -8.61 -30.40
N MET A 443 -1.24 -7.98 -31.43
CA MET A 443 -0.50 -7.57 -32.61
C MET A 443 -0.75 -6.09 -32.88
N VAL A 444 0.26 -5.37 -33.35
CA VAL A 444 0.08 -4.00 -33.84
C VAL A 444 -0.72 -4.06 -35.14
N SER A 445 -1.91 -3.45 -35.17
CA SER A 445 -2.75 -3.42 -36.37
C SER A 445 -2.46 -2.21 -37.26
N SER A 446 -2.19 -1.05 -36.67
CA SER A 446 -1.84 0.16 -37.41
C SER A 446 -1.04 1.14 -36.54
N VAL A 447 -0.31 2.03 -37.20
CA VAL A 447 0.44 3.13 -36.58
C VAL A 447 0.12 4.42 -37.35
N SER A 448 -0.31 5.47 -36.64
CA SER A 448 -0.61 6.79 -37.21
C SER A 448 -0.24 7.88 -36.20
N ASP A 449 0.55 8.87 -36.60
CA ASP A 449 0.86 10.06 -35.79
C ASP A 449 1.30 9.76 -34.34
N GLY A 450 2.14 8.73 -34.13
CA GLY A 450 2.61 8.32 -32.81
C GLY A 450 1.62 7.49 -31.97
N MET A 451 0.40 7.29 -32.49
CA MET A 451 -0.60 6.37 -31.94
C MET A 451 -0.42 4.98 -32.54
N VAL A 452 -0.45 3.97 -31.68
CA VAL A 452 -0.34 2.55 -32.02
C VAL A 452 -1.68 1.88 -31.71
N THR A 453 -2.26 1.20 -32.69
CA THR A 453 -3.49 0.41 -32.47
C THR A 453 -3.10 -1.05 -32.32
N LEU A 454 -3.64 -1.72 -31.30
CA LEU A 454 -3.53 -3.16 -31.11
C LEU A 454 -4.78 -3.87 -31.64
N SER A 455 -4.61 -5.07 -32.19
CA SER A 455 -5.69 -5.93 -32.74
C SER A 455 -6.49 -6.68 -31.66
N SER A 456 -6.43 -6.21 -30.41
CA SER A 456 -7.13 -6.81 -29.28
C SER A 456 -7.49 -5.74 -28.26
N GLY A 457 -8.46 -6.03 -27.39
CA GLY A 457 -8.91 -5.12 -26.36
C GLY A 457 -9.51 -5.84 -25.18
N GLU A 458 -10.69 -5.42 -24.74
CA GLU A 458 -11.37 -6.01 -23.57
C GLU A 458 -11.65 -7.51 -23.77
N ASN A 459 -11.82 -7.95 -25.02
CA ASN A 459 -12.07 -9.34 -25.40
C ASN A 459 -11.01 -10.32 -24.88
N ILE A 460 -9.75 -9.92 -24.80
CA ILE A 460 -8.65 -10.71 -24.21
C ILE A 460 -8.24 -10.21 -22.83
N GLY A 461 -8.89 -9.16 -22.32
CA GLY A 461 -8.65 -8.60 -20.99
C GLY A 461 -7.66 -7.43 -20.92
N ILE A 462 -7.38 -6.73 -22.02
CA ILE A 462 -6.59 -5.48 -21.97
C ILE A 462 -7.34 -4.42 -21.15
N LYS A 463 -6.61 -3.65 -20.33
CA LYS A 463 -7.12 -2.51 -19.58
C LYS A 463 -6.34 -1.23 -19.90
N GLN A 464 -6.99 -0.09 -19.68
CA GLN A 464 -6.32 1.21 -19.77
C GLN A 464 -5.12 1.28 -18.81
N GLY A 465 -4.04 1.89 -19.27
CA GLY A 465 -2.79 2.04 -18.53
C GLY A 465 -1.84 0.85 -18.61
N TYR A 466 -2.25 -0.28 -19.19
CA TYR A 466 -1.34 -1.41 -19.42
C TYR A 466 -0.22 -1.02 -20.40
N VAL A 467 0.96 -1.60 -20.20
CA VAL A 467 2.12 -1.35 -21.06
C VAL A 467 2.43 -2.59 -21.87
N PHE A 468 2.64 -2.40 -23.16
CA PHE A 468 3.03 -3.44 -24.09
C PHE A 468 4.42 -3.13 -24.65
N GLN A 469 5.30 -4.12 -24.57
CA GLN A 469 6.54 -4.19 -25.30
C GLN A 469 6.24 -4.61 -26.74
N ILE A 470 6.69 -3.83 -27.71
CA ILE A 470 6.60 -4.16 -29.13
C ILE A 470 7.84 -4.93 -29.53
N ILE A 471 7.64 -6.10 -30.15
CA ILE A 471 8.69 -7.00 -30.58
C ILE A 471 8.62 -7.14 -32.11
N ASP A 472 9.70 -6.77 -32.78
CA ASP A 472 9.91 -6.95 -34.22
C ASP A 472 11.19 -7.76 -34.46
N ASN A 473 11.12 -8.78 -35.32
CA ASN A 473 12.21 -9.72 -35.62
C ASN A 473 12.95 -10.29 -34.37
N GLY A 474 12.24 -10.46 -33.26
CA GLY A 474 12.80 -10.97 -31.99
C GLY A 474 13.45 -9.91 -31.11
N TYR A 475 13.53 -8.65 -31.55
CA TYR A 475 14.06 -7.53 -30.79
C TYR A 475 12.96 -6.59 -30.32
N THR A 476 13.25 -5.83 -29.27
CA THR A 476 12.30 -4.82 -28.77
C THR A 476 12.43 -3.56 -29.60
N SER A 477 11.34 -3.11 -30.22
CA SER A 477 11.31 -1.84 -30.94
C SER A 477 10.84 -0.67 -30.06
N GLY A 478 10.08 -0.96 -29.00
CA GLY A 478 9.65 0.05 -28.05
C GLY A 478 8.59 -0.42 -27.06
N TYR A 479 8.05 0.51 -26.29
CA TYR A 479 7.03 0.31 -25.27
C TYR A 479 5.88 1.28 -25.53
N VAL A 480 4.65 0.77 -25.47
CA VAL A 480 3.42 1.56 -25.67
C VAL A 480 2.52 1.43 -24.45
N LYS A 481 1.83 2.50 -24.09
CA LYS A 481 0.83 2.51 -23.01
C LYS A 481 -0.57 2.58 -23.61
N ILE A 482 -1.47 1.72 -23.14
CA ILE A 482 -2.86 1.69 -23.57
C ILE A 482 -3.61 2.91 -23.02
N ASP A 483 -4.15 3.73 -23.91
CA ASP A 483 -4.91 4.93 -23.55
C ASP A 483 -6.41 4.70 -23.59
N LYS A 484 -6.88 3.92 -24.58
CA LYS A 484 -8.29 3.57 -24.76
C LYS A 484 -8.43 2.10 -25.13
N VAL A 485 -9.40 1.43 -24.53
CA VAL A 485 -9.73 0.03 -24.80
C VAL A 485 -11.12 -0.02 -25.42
N PHE A 486 -11.25 -0.80 -26.49
CA PHE A 486 -12.53 -1.19 -27.07
C PHE A 486 -12.65 -2.72 -27.00
N GLU A 487 -13.79 -3.27 -27.40
CA GLU A 487 -14.04 -4.71 -27.32
C GLU A 487 -12.91 -5.53 -27.98
N ASN A 488 -12.59 -5.28 -29.26
CA ASN A 488 -11.63 -6.07 -30.05
C ASN A 488 -10.41 -5.28 -30.54
N LYS A 489 -10.19 -4.06 -30.03
CA LYS A 489 -9.06 -3.21 -30.41
C LYS A 489 -8.68 -2.28 -29.25
N SER A 490 -7.44 -1.81 -29.23
CA SER A 490 -6.98 -0.83 -28.24
C SER A 490 -6.12 0.22 -28.91
N SER A 491 -6.20 1.45 -28.42
CA SER A 491 -5.33 2.55 -28.83
C SER A 491 -4.30 2.82 -27.75
N ALA A 492 -3.05 2.99 -28.17
CA ALA A 492 -1.91 3.16 -27.31
C ALA A 492 -1.01 4.30 -27.80
N THR A 493 -0.31 4.95 -26.89
CA THR A 493 0.73 5.94 -27.19
C THR A 493 2.09 5.34 -26.89
N ALA A 494 3.08 5.62 -27.73
CA ALA A 494 4.46 5.22 -27.46
C ALA A 494 4.99 5.91 -26.19
N LEU A 495 5.40 5.11 -25.20
CA LEU A 495 6.11 5.57 -24.02
C LEU A 495 7.60 5.74 -24.32
N TYR A 496 8.19 4.79 -25.03
CA TYR A 496 9.61 4.80 -25.33
C TYR A 496 9.86 4.00 -26.61
N LEU A 497 10.59 4.57 -27.56
CA LEU A 497 11.09 3.86 -28.74
C LEU A 497 12.58 3.64 -28.58
N ILE A 498 13.04 2.43 -28.88
CA ILE A 498 14.48 2.18 -28.94
C ILE A 498 15.08 3.10 -30.02
N PRO A 499 16.22 3.76 -29.77
CA PRO A 499 16.85 4.63 -30.77
C PRO A 499 17.01 3.90 -32.10
N TYR A 500 16.65 4.60 -33.19
CA TYR A 500 16.66 4.09 -34.57
C TYR A 500 15.61 3.01 -34.91
N GLU A 501 14.83 2.54 -33.94
CA GLU A 501 13.73 1.61 -34.17
C GLU A 501 12.42 2.35 -34.51
N LYS A 502 11.52 1.65 -35.20
CA LYS A 502 10.15 2.10 -35.48
C LYS A 502 9.18 0.98 -35.15
N ILE A 503 7.98 1.36 -34.75
CA ILE A 503 6.88 0.41 -34.59
C ILE A 503 6.25 0.21 -35.97
N TYR A 504 6.20 -1.03 -36.43
CA TYR A 504 5.58 -1.41 -37.69
C TYR A 504 4.22 -2.09 -37.45
N PRO A 505 3.27 -2.00 -38.40
CA PRO A 505 2.11 -2.88 -38.39
C PRO A 505 2.53 -4.35 -38.49
N ASN A 506 1.69 -5.23 -37.94
CA ASN A 506 1.86 -6.68 -37.87
C ASN A 506 3.04 -7.16 -36.99
N THR A 507 3.59 -6.31 -36.12
CA THR A 507 4.56 -6.72 -35.10
C THR A 507 3.87 -7.23 -33.85
N LEU A 508 4.55 -8.08 -33.08
CA LEU A 508 4.03 -8.64 -31.85
C LEU A 508 3.99 -7.57 -30.74
N ALA A 509 2.92 -7.55 -29.96
CA ALA A 509 2.82 -6.72 -28.76
C ALA A 509 2.63 -7.64 -27.53
N LEU A 510 3.54 -7.54 -26.56
CA LEU A 510 3.56 -8.36 -25.35
C LEU A 510 3.39 -7.45 -24.13
N GLU A 511 2.39 -7.72 -23.28
CA GLU A 511 2.26 -7.01 -22.00
C GLU A 511 3.53 -7.19 -21.18
N THR A 512 4.08 -6.07 -20.70
CA THR A 512 5.24 -6.08 -19.82
C THR A 512 4.95 -5.31 -18.54
N LYS A 513 5.37 -5.89 -17.43
CA LYS A 513 5.40 -5.25 -16.10
C LYS A 513 6.82 -4.93 -15.65
N ASN A 514 7.80 -5.48 -16.36
CA ASN A 514 9.21 -5.28 -16.11
C ASN A 514 9.79 -4.59 -17.34
N TYR A 515 9.86 -3.28 -17.28
CA TYR A 515 10.58 -2.48 -18.27
C TYR A 515 11.99 -2.18 -17.77
N PRO A 516 12.95 -2.00 -18.69
CA PRO A 516 14.33 -1.73 -18.30
C PRO A 516 14.44 -0.39 -17.58
N GLN A 517 15.27 -0.37 -16.54
CA GLN A 517 15.90 0.87 -16.11
C GLN A 517 17.01 1.19 -17.10
N ILE A 518 17.02 2.41 -17.59
CA ILE A 518 17.95 2.89 -18.60
C ILE A 518 18.93 3.83 -17.89
N THR A 519 20.22 3.68 -18.21
CA THR A 519 21.25 4.62 -17.78
C THR A 519 21.56 5.55 -18.95
N GLY A 520 21.13 6.79 -18.82
CA GLY A 520 21.36 7.85 -19.79
C GLY A 520 22.57 8.71 -19.44
N ILE A 521 22.90 9.63 -20.34
CA ILE A 521 23.97 10.62 -20.15
C ILE A 521 23.33 11.94 -19.76
N THR A 522 23.86 12.59 -18.73
CA THR A 522 23.43 13.92 -18.29
C THR A 522 24.54 14.93 -18.55
N PHE A 523 24.16 16.11 -19.03
CA PHE A 523 25.01 17.29 -19.16
C PHE A 523 24.36 18.46 -18.41
N GLN A 524 25.19 19.26 -17.75
CA GLN A 524 24.75 20.45 -17.04
C GLN A 524 25.67 21.63 -17.39
N LEU A 525 25.06 22.80 -17.54
CA LEU A 525 25.73 24.09 -17.54
C LEU A 525 25.17 24.88 -16.37
N PHE A 526 26.02 25.40 -15.50
CA PHE A 526 25.55 26.01 -14.27
C PHE A 526 26.37 27.23 -13.85
N LEU A 527 25.70 28.11 -13.13
CA LEU A 527 26.27 29.22 -12.38
C LEU A 527 26.30 28.80 -10.92
N LYS A 528 27.46 28.96 -10.28
CA LYS A 528 27.63 28.68 -8.86
C LYS A 528 28.37 29.86 -8.23
N ASP A 529 27.79 30.40 -7.16
CA ASP A 529 28.29 31.62 -6.51
C ASP A 529 28.47 32.76 -7.54
N ASN A 530 29.72 33.08 -7.91
CA ASN A 530 30.08 34.08 -8.92
C ASN A 530 30.76 33.48 -10.16
N GLY A 531 30.75 32.15 -10.29
CA GLY A 531 31.42 31.39 -11.35
C GLY A 531 30.45 30.71 -12.32
N PHE A 532 31.03 30.10 -13.35
CA PHE A 532 30.33 29.22 -14.27
C PHE A 532 31.06 27.88 -14.37
N GLY A 533 30.31 26.82 -14.65
CA GLY A 533 30.84 25.48 -14.79
C GLY A 533 29.99 24.59 -15.67
N MET A 534 30.52 23.40 -15.92
CA MET A 534 29.84 22.34 -16.63
C MET A 534 29.98 21.03 -15.86
N ALA A 535 28.98 20.16 -15.97
CA ALA A 535 29.08 18.80 -15.46
C ALA A 535 28.55 17.81 -16.48
N SER A 536 29.11 16.61 -16.47
CA SER A 536 28.61 15.51 -17.29
C SER A 536 28.66 14.22 -16.50
N GLY A 537 27.77 13.28 -16.80
CA GLY A 537 27.79 11.98 -16.16
C GLY A 537 26.59 11.15 -16.53
N PHE A 538 26.13 10.33 -15.60
CA PHE A 538 25.12 9.31 -15.83
C PHE A 538 23.91 9.53 -14.96
N THR A 539 22.73 9.25 -15.50
CA THR A 539 21.49 9.25 -14.72
C THR A 539 20.73 7.96 -15.00
N ASN A 540 20.09 7.43 -13.98
CA ASN A 540 19.23 6.26 -14.11
C ASN A 540 17.76 6.69 -14.09
N PHE A 541 16.99 6.18 -15.04
CA PHE A 541 15.55 6.43 -15.16
C PHE A 541 14.82 5.22 -15.75
N ASP A 542 13.49 5.24 -15.69
CA ASP A 542 12.64 4.26 -16.38
C ASP A 542 12.05 4.79 -17.70
N ILE A 543 11.29 3.94 -18.40
CA ILE A 543 10.59 4.29 -19.66
C ILE A 543 9.51 5.38 -19.48
N TYR A 544 9.11 5.70 -18.24
CA TYR A 544 8.20 6.79 -17.93
C TYR A 544 8.94 8.12 -17.72
N GLY A 545 10.27 8.09 -17.59
CA GLY A 545 11.09 9.25 -17.25
C GLY A 545 11.16 9.52 -15.75
N ASN A 546 10.83 8.54 -14.90
CA ASN A 546 11.06 8.65 -13.46
C ASN A 546 12.55 8.43 -13.17
N TYR A 547 13.18 9.39 -12.51
CA TYR A 547 14.59 9.35 -12.15
C TYR A 547 14.80 8.63 -10.82
N TYR A 548 15.82 7.78 -10.75
CA TYR A 548 16.16 7.05 -9.53
C TYR A 548 17.43 7.58 -8.86
N TRP A 549 18.45 7.92 -9.66
CA TRP A 549 19.70 8.50 -9.17
C TRP A 549 20.51 9.08 -10.34
N GLY A 550 21.54 9.87 -10.04
CA GLY A 550 22.55 10.27 -11.00
C GLY A 550 23.91 10.56 -10.37
N ILE A 551 24.95 10.42 -11.18
CA ILE A 551 26.35 10.71 -10.84
C ILE A 551 26.87 11.68 -11.89
N LEU A 552 27.44 12.82 -11.46
CA LEU A 552 28.01 13.81 -12.34
C LEU A 552 29.46 14.12 -11.96
N PHE A 553 30.27 14.36 -12.98
CA PHE A 553 31.62 14.90 -12.86
C PHE A 553 31.56 16.33 -13.36
N GLY A 554 31.79 17.28 -12.46
CA GLY A 554 31.73 18.70 -12.77
C GLY A 554 33.07 19.37 -12.68
N ALA A 555 33.26 20.40 -13.50
CA ALA A 555 34.37 21.32 -13.44
C ALA A 555 33.87 22.73 -13.73
N GLY A 556 34.48 23.72 -13.09
CA GLY A 556 34.12 25.11 -13.32
C GLY A 556 35.17 26.07 -12.80
N ILE A 557 34.88 27.36 -12.92
CA ILE A 557 35.75 28.43 -12.49
C ILE A 557 34.94 29.40 -11.66
N GLU A 558 35.39 29.66 -10.42
CA GLU A 558 34.83 30.68 -9.56
C GLU A 558 35.57 32.02 -9.79
N ILE A 559 34.82 33.11 -9.92
CA ILE A 559 35.36 34.45 -10.17
C ILE A 559 35.06 35.33 -8.95
N THR A 560 36.06 35.96 -8.36
CA THR A 560 35.88 36.94 -7.27
C THR A 560 35.94 38.37 -7.79
N TYR A 561 34.97 39.21 -7.40
CA TYR A 561 34.84 40.59 -7.90
C TYR A 561 35.86 41.59 -7.33
N GLU A 562 36.67 41.22 -6.34
CA GLU A 562 37.65 42.14 -5.73
C GLU A 562 38.87 42.39 -6.62
N VAL A 563 39.23 41.44 -7.49
CA VAL A 563 40.27 41.58 -8.52
C VAL A 563 39.84 40.71 -9.71
N LEU A 564 39.57 41.31 -10.87
CA LEU A 564 39.14 40.63 -12.12
C LEU A 564 40.20 39.67 -12.72
N GLU A 565 41.21 39.26 -11.93
CA GLU A 565 42.37 38.48 -12.36
C GLU A 565 42.49 37.10 -11.67
N ASP A 566 41.74 36.84 -10.59
CA ASP A 566 41.83 35.56 -9.87
C ASP A 566 40.78 34.55 -10.36
N PHE A 567 41.25 33.49 -11.04
CA PHE A 567 40.42 32.37 -11.48
C PHE A 567 40.68 31.15 -10.59
N TYR A 568 39.63 30.62 -9.97
CA TYR A 568 39.77 29.42 -9.13
C TYR A 568 39.09 28.22 -9.79
N PRO A 569 39.84 27.37 -10.51
CA PRO A 569 39.26 26.18 -11.10
C PRO A 569 38.91 25.18 -10.00
N TYR A 570 37.75 24.55 -10.14
CA TYR A 570 37.30 23.49 -9.23
C TYR A 570 36.79 22.30 -10.02
N MET A 571 36.92 21.12 -9.42
CA MET A 571 36.39 19.86 -9.93
C MET A 571 35.64 19.13 -8.83
N TYR A 572 34.58 18.41 -9.17
CA TYR A 572 33.81 17.64 -8.20
C TYR A 572 33.15 16.41 -8.80
N LEU A 573 32.88 15.46 -7.92
CA LEU A 573 31.94 14.36 -8.12
C LEU A 573 30.65 14.72 -7.39
N GLU A 574 29.52 14.60 -8.07
CA GLU A 574 28.19 14.77 -7.49
C GLU A 574 27.42 13.46 -7.57
N TYR A 575 26.72 13.13 -6.49
CA TYR A 575 25.63 12.17 -6.50
C TYR A 575 24.33 12.90 -6.19
N TYR A 576 23.27 12.61 -6.94
CA TYR A 576 21.94 13.10 -6.61
C TYR A 576 20.88 11.98 -6.65
N ASN A 577 19.88 12.10 -5.78
CA ASN A 577 18.79 11.15 -5.62
C ASN A 577 17.44 11.90 -5.49
N PRO A 578 16.49 11.69 -6.43
CA PRO A 578 15.15 12.26 -6.35
C PRO A 578 14.36 11.77 -5.13
N ILE A 579 13.79 12.71 -4.37
CA ILE A 579 12.77 12.42 -3.36
C ILE A 579 11.37 12.51 -4.01
N PHE A 580 11.17 13.50 -4.89
CA PHE A 580 9.95 13.72 -5.66
C PHE A 580 10.30 14.06 -7.10
N SER A 581 9.31 14.10 -8.00
CA SER A 581 9.53 14.34 -9.44
C SER A 581 10.35 15.61 -9.74
N ASN A 582 10.28 16.62 -8.86
CA ASN A 582 10.92 17.92 -9.04
C ASN A 582 11.91 18.28 -7.92
N LEU A 583 12.19 17.34 -7.00
CA LEU A 583 12.99 17.57 -5.80
C LEU A 583 13.98 16.42 -5.59
N SER A 584 15.27 16.72 -5.52
CA SER A 584 16.33 15.74 -5.26
C SER A 584 17.23 16.16 -4.11
N LEU A 585 17.82 15.20 -3.40
CA LEU A 585 18.99 15.45 -2.56
C LEU A 585 20.23 15.37 -3.43
N PHE A 586 21.22 16.20 -3.17
CA PHE A 586 22.54 16.08 -3.79
C PHE A 586 23.64 16.10 -2.74
N GLY A 587 24.75 15.44 -3.07
CA GLY A 587 26.02 15.53 -2.36
C GLY A 587 27.15 15.70 -3.37
N ARG A 588 28.04 16.68 -3.14
CA ARG A 588 29.24 16.92 -3.95
C ARG A 588 30.49 16.73 -3.11
N PHE A 589 31.51 16.15 -3.71
CA PHE A 589 32.85 16.10 -3.14
C PHE A 589 33.85 16.52 -4.21
N GLY A 590 34.74 17.44 -3.87
CA GLY A 590 35.61 18.04 -4.87
C GLY A 590 36.79 18.79 -4.29
N GLY A 591 37.57 19.38 -5.20
CA GLY A 591 38.70 20.22 -4.88
C GLY A 591 38.64 21.51 -5.70
N LYS A 592 39.02 22.62 -5.07
CA LYS A 592 39.21 23.93 -5.69
C LYS A 592 40.70 24.27 -5.64
N TYR A 593 41.30 24.57 -6.77
CA TYR A 593 42.71 24.98 -6.84
C TYR A 593 42.83 26.48 -6.58
N ILE A 594 43.79 26.85 -5.73
CA ILE A 594 44.08 28.23 -5.35
C ILE A 594 45.48 28.56 -5.88
N GLU A 595 45.52 29.21 -7.03
CA GLU A 595 46.76 29.47 -7.78
C GLU A 595 47.78 30.30 -6.98
N LEU A 596 47.31 31.29 -6.21
CA LEU A 596 48.17 32.14 -5.37
C LEU A 596 48.95 31.39 -4.29
N GLU A 597 48.48 30.20 -3.88
CA GLU A 597 49.11 29.40 -2.82
C GLU A 597 49.61 28.04 -3.30
N ASP A 598 49.36 27.66 -4.56
CA ASP A 598 49.61 26.34 -5.12
C ASP A 598 49.03 25.19 -4.25
N ILE A 599 47.80 25.38 -3.74
CA ILE A 599 47.12 24.45 -2.82
C ILE A 599 45.72 24.08 -3.34
N TRP A 600 45.29 22.85 -3.05
CA TRP A 600 43.92 22.39 -3.22
C TRP A 600 43.11 22.55 -1.94
N GLU A 601 42.03 23.32 -2.00
CA GLU A 601 40.98 23.34 -0.98
C GLU A 601 39.96 22.23 -1.28
N ILE A 602 39.91 21.22 -0.41
CA ILE A 602 38.96 20.11 -0.54
C ILE A 602 37.61 20.56 0.02
N PHE A 603 36.51 20.21 -0.63
CA PHE A 603 35.18 20.52 -0.15
C PHE A 603 34.22 19.33 -0.21
N ALA A 604 33.24 19.36 0.70
CA ALA A 604 32.07 18.50 0.67
C ALA A 604 30.81 19.38 0.77
N GLU A 605 29.90 19.26 -0.18
CA GLU A 605 28.62 20.00 -0.20
C GLU A 605 27.46 19.04 -0.16
N SER A 606 26.37 19.46 0.47
CA SER A 606 25.12 18.71 0.41
C SER A 606 23.94 19.66 0.46
N GLY A 607 22.83 19.27 -0.15
CA GLY A 607 21.63 20.09 -0.17
C GLY A 607 20.50 19.49 -0.97
N VAL A 608 19.61 20.38 -1.39
CA VAL A 608 18.40 20.06 -2.13
C VAL A 608 18.45 20.71 -3.50
N ARG A 609 18.14 19.93 -4.53
CA ARG A 609 18.00 20.34 -5.92
C ARG A 609 16.52 20.42 -6.29
N PHE A 610 16.09 21.57 -6.79
CA PHE A 610 14.79 21.76 -7.42
C PHE A 610 14.97 21.72 -8.93
N THR A 611 14.18 20.91 -9.65
CA THR A 611 14.29 20.76 -11.10
C THR A 611 12.94 20.95 -11.78
N SER A 612 12.88 21.79 -12.82
CA SER A 612 11.74 21.84 -13.74
C SER A 612 12.11 21.06 -15.00
N TYR A 613 11.81 19.77 -15.00
CA TYR A 613 12.20 18.88 -16.08
C TYR A 613 11.05 18.69 -17.08
N LEU A 614 11.33 18.86 -18.37
CA LEU A 614 10.41 18.54 -19.45
C LEU A 614 11.01 17.43 -20.31
N ARG A 615 10.18 16.42 -20.64
CA ARG A 615 10.59 15.32 -21.50
C ARG A 615 10.50 15.77 -22.96
N ASP A 616 11.61 15.65 -23.69
CA ASP A 616 11.72 16.22 -25.04
C ASP A 616 11.26 15.26 -26.15
N SER A 617 11.23 13.94 -25.90
CA SER A 617 10.92 12.95 -26.94
C SER A 617 10.44 11.58 -26.44
N ILE A 618 9.86 10.79 -27.34
CA ILE A 618 9.62 9.35 -27.14
C ILE A 618 10.88 8.51 -27.42
N PHE A 619 11.86 9.04 -28.16
CA PHE A 619 13.10 8.33 -28.53
C PHE A 619 14.19 8.43 -27.45
N SER A 620 14.06 9.37 -26.53
CA SER A 620 14.86 9.48 -25.32
C SER A 620 13.91 9.87 -24.18
N PRO A 621 13.82 9.08 -23.10
CA PRO A 621 13.13 9.50 -21.88
C PRO A 621 13.86 10.64 -21.15
N GLY A 622 15.04 11.02 -21.66
CA GLY A 622 15.73 12.28 -21.43
C GLY A 622 14.94 13.51 -21.92
N GLY A 623 15.56 14.66 -21.85
CA GLY A 623 14.87 15.94 -21.79
C GLY A 623 15.72 17.07 -21.22
N THR A 624 15.16 18.28 -21.27
CA THR A 624 15.84 19.50 -20.86
C THR A 624 15.08 20.18 -19.72
N GLY A 625 15.81 20.72 -18.76
CA GLY A 625 15.24 21.43 -17.64
C GLY A 625 16.17 22.49 -17.07
N VAL A 626 15.62 23.32 -16.19
CA VAL A 626 16.43 24.18 -15.31
C VAL A 626 16.41 23.61 -13.90
N TYR A 627 17.50 23.82 -13.17
CA TYR A 627 17.61 23.41 -11.80
C TYR A 627 18.17 24.51 -10.91
N THR A 628 17.87 24.41 -9.62
CA THR A 628 18.45 25.24 -8.56
C THR A 628 18.83 24.36 -7.39
N ASP A 629 20.08 24.44 -6.98
CA ASP A 629 20.61 23.76 -5.82
C ASP A 629 20.72 24.75 -4.66
N VAL A 630 20.28 24.33 -3.48
CA VAL A 630 20.40 25.08 -2.25
C VAL A 630 20.92 24.16 -1.17
N GLY A 631 22.05 24.50 -0.56
CA GLY A 631 22.70 23.67 0.43
C GLY A 631 23.78 24.40 1.22
N PHE A 632 24.66 23.61 1.81
CA PHE A 632 25.81 24.07 2.56
C PHE A 632 27.05 23.25 2.19
N GLY A 633 28.19 23.92 2.15
CA GLY A 633 29.49 23.34 1.89
C GLY A 633 30.43 23.46 3.08
N VAL A 634 31.17 22.39 3.34
CA VAL A 634 32.30 22.35 4.28
C VAL A 634 33.59 22.35 3.47
N TYR A 635 34.41 23.36 3.68
CA TYR A 635 35.67 23.60 2.98
C TYR A 635 36.83 23.38 3.94
N PHE A 636 37.79 22.58 3.51
CA PHE A 636 38.96 22.16 4.30
C PHE A 636 40.21 22.84 3.75
N ARG A 637 40.69 23.88 4.45
CA ARG A 637 41.95 24.58 4.14
C ARG A 637 42.51 25.21 5.40
N ASN A 638 43.55 24.62 6.00
CA ASN A 638 44.19 25.00 7.28
C ASN A 638 43.24 25.12 8.51
N GLU A 639 41.97 25.49 8.28
CA GLU A 639 40.81 25.61 9.15
C GLU A 639 39.58 25.04 8.40
N ILE A 640 38.51 24.75 9.14
CA ILE A 640 37.23 24.27 8.57
C ILE A 640 36.29 25.46 8.40
N LYS A 641 35.84 25.72 7.16
CA LYS A 641 34.87 26.79 6.85
C LYS A 641 33.55 26.20 6.37
N ILE A 642 32.42 26.73 6.88
CA ILE A 642 31.08 26.37 6.43
C ILE A 642 30.49 27.56 5.67
N LYS A 643 30.05 27.33 4.43
CA LYS A 643 29.46 28.37 3.57
C LYS A 643 28.13 27.88 2.97
N PRO A 644 27.15 28.77 2.72
CA PRO A 644 26.02 28.41 1.87
C PRO A 644 26.53 28.05 0.47
N ALA A 645 25.89 27.07 -0.16
CA ALA A 645 26.17 26.66 -1.53
C ALA A 645 24.88 26.81 -2.35
N VAL A 646 24.92 27.68 -3.37
CA VAL A 646 23.80 27.90 -4.28
C VAL A 646 24.29 27.79 -5.72
N SER A 647 23.62 26.98 -6.52
CA SER A 647 23.87 26.93 -7.96
C SER A 647 22.57 26.91 -8.76
N PHE A 648 22.58 27.57 -9.90
CA PHE A 648 21.48 27.59 -10.86
C PHE A 648 22.00 27.09 -12.21
N GLY A 649 21.29 26.19 -12.88
CA GLY A 649 21.78 25.65 -14.13
C GLY A 649 20.71 25.13 -15.07
N ILE A 650 21.14 24.82 -16.28
CA ILE A 650 20.40 24.06 -17.28
C ILE A 650 20.94 22.64 -17.26
N GLU A 651 20.04 21.68 -17.31
CA GLU A 651 20.33 20.25 -17.35
C GLU A 651 19.70 19.63 -18.60
N MET A 652 20.49 18.83 -19.31
CA MET A 652 20.09 18.06 -20.47
C MET A 652 20.38 16.59 -20.18
N ARG A 653 19.42 15.70 -20.38
CA ARG A 653 19.60 14.25 -20.21
C ARG A 653 19.24 13.53 -21.52
N PHE A 654 19.95 12.46 -21.82
CA PHE A 654 19.84 11.69 -23.07
C PHE A 654 19.60 10.21 -22.80
#